data_AF-A0A1H6DRE3-F1
#
_entry.id   AF-A0A1H6DRE3-F1
#
_cell.length_a   1.000
_cell.length_b   1.000
_cell.length_c   1.000
_cell.angle_alpha   90.00
_cell.angle_beta   90.00
_cell.angle_gamma   90.00
#
_symmetry.space_group_name_H-M   'P 1'
#
loop_
_entity.id
_entity.type
_entity.pdbx_description
1 polymer ?
#
loop_
_entity_poly.entity_id
_entity_poly.type
_entity_poly.pdbx_seq_one_letter_code
_entity_poly.pdbx_strand_id
1 'polypeptide(L)'
;MRAKLTRCLLPLLLTLGLGAGIPPAVASPSPGTAQDAAAVASATPPMGWSSWSALREGSSLTEDGIEAQARVLHDKLQQYGYQYINIDAGWSDHLDAYGRDTWDTTRFPDGIPALAAYLHGLGLKLGIYLTPGVPVEAYRQNLPILGTPYHIQDIADPTQPGNTNNDGYRIDFSKPGAQEYVQSYADLFASWGVDYIKMDFVGPGGGVVPGDNRTEMQAWHQAIDATGRPMHLELSNSLSIADAATWEATSNGWRTGGDIECYCGVNGSSAPLTSWQKVSGRFDQVATWQPYGGPDAFNDYDSIEVGNGDDDGLTPDERQTQLSLWSMAASPLLLGTDLTELDPADLRLLANRDVIAVDQDAVNATRVTKTATAQVFTKTEPGGDVVVGLFNTGSAAQTVSVAPATAGLPASSSYRLDNLWTHEVTRASGDALAASVPAHGAALFRVRPWPAGADAARPQTGLAVTAPDSLTTGQDGTAAADFTNWGTAAATQVHVALNVPKGWSATPLSTTSFASVAPGETVRATYRVTAPPSTSRLFATARLDATAGFRWKKGNGARSAGSAAGHTSVVLGATVQAPFRTFDSTPEPANFSQVGSTLSIRAAGADVYGSKNEYGAVYVPGAEHDGSTTTVRVTWQQYANSGAKTGIIVRNDVTRTADSPGYVTVGVSAKKGYFMQWDADGDGRLDSGTAANGSGVGKPVLPSWIRLVRSGTTYTGYYSTDGTTWTPLSTANVPSAAATQDVGLFGTAHNPGYPGQDDFADFSTSAG
;
A
#
# COMPACT_ATOMS: atom_id res chain seq x y z
N MET A 1 -24.67 15.06 -57.42
CA MET A 1 -25.88 15.64 -58.07
C MET A 1 -26.53 14.57 -58.94
N ARG A 2 -27.78 14.14 -58.65
CA ARG A 2 -28.67 13.27 -59.49
C ARG A 2 -28.08 11.88 -59.87
N ALA A 3 -28.79 10.80 -60.17
CA ALA A 3 -30.14 10.25 -59.93
C ALA A 3 -30.09 8.77 -60.43
N LYS A 4 -30.95 7.80 -60.10
CA LYS A 4 -32.20 7.65 -59.32
C LYS A 4 -32.34 6.14 -58.97
N LEU A 5 -33.13 5.75 -57.97
CA LEU A 5 -33.67 4.37 -57.86
C LEU A 5 -35.12 4.32 -58.38
N THR A 6 -35.55 3.13 -58.82
CA THR A 6 -36.89 2.88 -59.38
C THR A 6 -37.57 1.71 -58.67
N ARG A 7 -38.84 1.86 -58.26
CA ARG A 7 -39.74 0.76 -57.86
C ARG A 7 -41.20 1.12 -58.24
N CYS A 8 -41.92 0.15 -58.83
CA CYS A 8 -43.37 0.17 -59.10
C CYS A 8 -44.16 -0.01 -57.77
N LEU A 9 -45.36 0.55 -57.53
CA LEU A 9 -46.67 0.42 -58.24
C LEU A 9 -47.15 -1.05 -58.26
N LEU A 10 -48.40 -1.45 -57.91
CA LEU A 10 -49.66 -0.73 -57.63
C LEU A 10 -50.58 -1.55 -56.62
N PRO A 11 -51.95 -1.50 -56.58
CA PRO A 11 -52.72 -1.10 -55.36
C PRO A 11 -53.73 -2.16 -54.82
N LEU A 12 -54.52 -1.83 -53.78
CA LEU A 12 -55.98 -2.10 -53.80
C LEU A 12 -56.84 -1.22 -52.87
N LEU A 13 -58.14 -1.20 -53.17
CA LEU A 13 -59.22 -0.27 -52.82
C LEU A 13 -59.55 -0.01 -51.34
N LEU A 14 -60.16 1.15 -51.14
CA LEU A 14 -60.95 1.57 -49.98
C LEU A 14 -62.45 1.24 -50.20
N THR A 15 -63.16 0.74 -49.19
CA THR A 15 -64.63 0.86 -49.09
C THR A 15 -65.04 1.17 -47.65
N LEU A 16 -65.78 2.26 -47.46
CA LEU A 16 -66.32 2.67 -46.16
C LEU A 16 -67.63 1.93 -45.83
N GLY A 17 -67.82 1.62 -44.56
CA GLY A 17 -69.13 1.33 -43.96
C GLY A 17 -69.17 1.87 -42.54
N LEU A 18 -69.99 2.90 -42.28
CA LEU A 18 -70.14 3.46 -40.93
C LEU A 18 -71.01 2.55 -40.06
N GLY A 19 -70.51 2.21 -38.88
CA GLY A 19 -71.27 1.66 -37.77
C GLY A 19 -70.76 2.28 -36.47
N ALA A 20 -71.67 2.78 -35.63
CA ALA A 20 -71.29 3.50 -34.41
C ALA A 20 -70.68 2.54 -33.38
N GLY A 21 -69.45 2.83 -32.95
CA GLY A 21 -68.74 2.14 -31.87
C GLY A 21 -68.12 3.14 -30.91
N ILE A 22 -68.33 2.93 -29.62
CA ILE A 22 -67.70 3.70 -28.53
C ILE A 22 -66.18 3.51 -28.65
N PRO A 23 -65.34 4.56 -28.55
CA PRO A 23 -63.90 4.37 -28.52
C PRO A 23 -63.53 3.50 -27.30
N PRO A 24 -62.63 2.49 -27.45
CA PRO A 24 -62.16 1.75 -26.28
C PRO A 24 -61.52 2.74 -25.32
N ALA A 25 -61.95 2.68 -24.05
CA ALA A 25 -61.30 3.44 -23.00
C ALA A 25 -59.82 3.05 -22.97
N VAL A 26 -58.94 4.04 -23.12
CA VAL A 26 -57.52 3.84 -22.85
C VAL A 26 -57.43 3.47 -21.37
N ALA A 27 -57.08 2.21 -21.10
CA ALA A 27 -56.94 1.75 -19.73
C ALA A 27 -55.81 2.53 -19.08
N SER A 28 -56.14 3.42 -18.14
CA SER A 28 -55.16 3.95 -17.21
C SER A 28 -54.44 2.77 -16.57
N PRO A 29 -53.11 2.76 -16.47
CA PRO A 29 -52.42 1.73 -15.71
C PRO A 29 -52.96 1.77 -14.28
N SER A 30 -53.49 0.64 -13.80
CA SER A 30 -53.72 0.47 -12.37
C SER A 30 -52.41 0.76 -11.63
N PRO A 31 -52.43 1.44 -10.47
CA PRO A 31 -51.25 1.55 -9.63
C PRO A 31 -50.93 0.16 -9.05
N GLY A 32 -50.22 -0.63 -9.85
CA GLY A 32 -49.55 -1.83 -9.38
C GLY A 32 -48.45 -1.38 -8.43
N THR A 33 -48.39 -2.03 -7.27
CA THR A 33 -47.35 -1.80 -6.27
C THR A 33 -46.00 -2.30 -6.78
N ALA A 34 -45.36 -1.49 -7.61
CA ALA A 34 -43.91 -1.35 -7.48
C ALA A 34 -43.69 -0.73 -6.09
N GLN A 35 -43.25 -1.55 -5.14
CA GLN A 35 -42.26 -1.01 -4.22
C GLN A 35 -41.09 -0.64 -5.13
N ASP A 36 -40.81 0.66 -5.25
CA ASP A 36 -39.53 1.09 -5.79
C ASP A 36 -38.46 0.34 -4.99
N ALA A 37 -37.66 -0.47 -5.69
CA ALA A 37 -36.45 -0.99 -5.07
C ALA A 37 -35.63 0.24 -4.69
N ALA A 38 -35.41 0.44 -3.40
CA ALA A 38 -34.65 1.57 -2.89
C ALA A 38 -33.33 1.67 -3.66
N ALA A 39 -32.95 2.89 -4.05
CA ALA A 39 -31.74 3.08 -4.83
C ALA A 39 -30.53 2.67 -3.98
N VAL A 40 -29.98 1.48 -4.28
CA VAL A 40 -28.85 0.86 -3.57
C VAL A 40 -27.70 1.85 -3.50
N ALA A 41 -27.21 2.15 -2.29
CA ALA A 41 -26.20 3.16 -2.08
C ALA A 41 -24.87 2.81 -2.78
N SER A 42 -24.52 1.52 -2.87
CA SER A 42 -23.34 1.05 -3.63
C SER A 42 -23.54 -0.35 -4.22
N ALA A 43 -24.09 -0.43 -5.43
CA ALA A 43 -24.22 -1.69 -6.17
C ALA A 43 -22.87 -2.29 -6.64
N THR A 44 -21.81 -1.49 -6.67
CA THR A 44 -20.40 -1.88 -6.94
C THR A 44 -19.49 -1.21 -5.90
N PRO A 45 -18.24 -1.69 -5.71
CA PRO A 45 -17.34 -1.10 -4.72
C PRO A 45 -17.14 0.41 -4.95
N PRO A 46 -17.21 1.25 -3.90
CA PRO A 46 -16.95 2.69 -4.03
C PRO A 46 -15.58 2.99 -4.66
N MET A 47 -15.54 3.89 -5.64
CA MET A 47 -14.30 4.39 -6.23
C MET A 47 -14.17 5.89 -5.96
N GLY A 48 -13.02 6.36 -5.49
CA GLY A 48 -12.86 7.75 -5.06
C GLY A 48 -11.50 8.06 -4.47
N TRP A 49 -11.48 9.00 -3.53
CA TRP A 49 -10.28 9.45 -2.82
C TRP A 49 -10.62 9.80 -1.36
N SER A 50 -9.67 9.61 -0.44
CA SER A 50 -9.78 10.01 0.98
C SER A 50 -8.60 10.87 1.42
N SER A 51 -8.85 11.87 2.27
CA SER A 51 -7.84 12.83 2.70
C SER A 51 -6.82 12.34 3.73
N TRP A 52 -7.01 11.13 4.30
CA TRP A 52 -6.21 10.67 5.44
C TRP A 52 -4.73 10.46 5.12
N SER A 53 -4.42 9.82 3.99
CA SER A 53 -3.05 9.39 3.70
C SER A 53 -2.16 10.60 3.36
N ALA A 54 -2.59 11.43 2.41
CA ALA A 54 -1.86 12.63 1.99
C ALA A 54 -2.02 13.85 2.93
N LEU A 55 -3.24 14.21 3.35
CA LEU A 55 -3.53 15.56 3.89
C LEU A 55 -3.73 15.65 5.42
N ARG A 56 -3.71 14.54 6.17
CA ARG A 56 -3.96 14.56 7.63
C ARG A 56 -2.98 15.42 8.44
N GLU A 57 -1.73 15.53 7.99
CA GLU A 57 -0.67 16.23 8.73
C GLU A 57 -0.58 17.71 8.29
N GLY A 58 -0.52 18.63 9.25
CA GLY A 58 -0.30 20.06 8.99
C GLY A 58 -1.57 20.84 8.63
N SER A 59 -1.43 21.81 7.73
CA SER A 59 -2.48 22.78 7.36
C SER A 59 -3.10 22.52 5.98
N SER A 60 -2.99 21.29 5.47
CA SER A 60 -3.41 20.93 4.11
C SER A 60 -4.86 20.42 4.02
N LEU A 61 -5.43 19.97 5.14
CA LEU A 61 -6.85 19.62 5.23
C LEU A 61 -7.71 20.90 5.32
N THR A 62 -8.00 21.49 4.17
CA THR A 62 -8.78 22.72 3.97
C THR A 62 -9.71 22.59 2.77
N GLU A 63 -10.71 23.46 2.67
CA GLU A 63 -11.65 23.53 1.54
C GLU A 63 -10.92 23.66 0.19
N ASP A 64 -10.02 24.63 0.04
CA ASP A 64 -9.15 24.78 -1.14
C ASP A 64 -8.36 23.50 -1.47
N GLY A 65 -7.87 22.81 -0.43
CA GLY A 65 -7.15 21.54 -0.54
C GLY A 65 -8.04 20.44 -1.11
N ILE A 66 -9.21 20.21 -0.52
CA ILE A 66 -10.19 19.21 -0.99
C ILE A 66 -10.66 19.53 -2.41
N GLU A 67 -10.93 20.81 -2.73
CA GLU A 67 -11.32 21.19 -4.09
C GLU A 67 -10.21 20.93 -5.12
N ALA A 68 -8.93 21.10 -4.75
CA ALA A 68 -7.81 20.80 -5.64
C ALA A 68 -7.76 19.33 -6.02
N GLN A 69 -7.95 18.43 -5.05
CA GLN A 69 -8.07 16.99 -5.26
C GLN A 69 -9.29 16.66 -6.14
N ALA A 70 -10.45 17.25 -5.82
CA ALA A 70 -11.69 17.07 -6.57
C ALA A 70 -11.57 17.47 -8.05
N ARG A 71 -10.90 18.60 -8.36
CA ARG A 71 -10.63 19.02 -9.74
C ARG A 71 -9.80 18.01 -10.51
N VAL A 72 -8.75 17.44 -9.91
CA VAL A 72 -7.95 16.41 -10.58
C VAL A 72 -8.74 15.11 -10.77
N LEU A 73 -9.51 14.70 -9.76
CA LEU A 73 -10.36 13.50 -9.86
C LEU A 73 -11.38 13.67 -10.99
N HIS A 74 -12.08 14.81 -11.07
CA HIS A 74 -12.97 15.17 -12.18
C HIS A 74 -12.27 15.11 -13.55
N ASP A 75 -11.18 15.85 -13.72
CA ASP A 75 -10.49 16.00 -15.00
C ASP A 75 -9.82 14.71 -15.51
N LYS A 76 -9.35 13.83 -14.61
CA LYS A 76 -8.47 12.70 -14.95
C LYS A 76 -9.13 11.34 -14.72
N LEU A 77 -9.84 11.16 -13.60
CA LEU A 77 -10.22 9.85 -13.09
C LEU A 77 -11.72 9.56 -13.16
N GLN A 78 -12.60 10.57 -13.14
CA GLN A 78 -14.05 10.39 -13.08
C GLN A 78 -14.62 9.60 -14.27
N GLN A 79 -14.05 9.80 -15.47
CA GLN A 79 -14.40 9.03 -16.67
C GLN A 79 -14.12 7.51 -16.56
N TYR A 80 -13.42 7.06 -15.51
CA TYR A 80 -13.08 5.67 -15.21
C TYR A 80 -13.89 5.08 -14.04
N GLY A 81 -14.69 5.88 -13.32
CA GLY A 81 -15.61 5.41 -12.25
C GLY A 81 -15.40 6.08 -10.89
N TYR A 82 -14.23 6.70 -10.67
CA TYR A 82 -13.92 7.45 -9.44
C TYR A 82 -14.90 8.61 -9.26
N GLN A 83 -15.56 8.71 -8.12
CA GLN A 83 -16.62 9.69 -7.89
C GLN A 83 -16.70 10.22 -6.45
N TYR A 84 -16.23 9.48 -5.45
CA TYR A 84 -16.25 9.91 -4.05
C TYR A 84 -15.03 10.79 -3.69
N ILE A 85 -15.27 11.85 -2.93
CA ILE A 85 -14.26 12.68 -2.26
C ILE A 85 -14.57 12.63 -0.76
N ASN A 86 -13.80 11.86 -0.01
CA ASN A 86 -14.02 11.62 1.41
C ASN A 86 -13.13 12.55 2.25
N ILE A 87 -13.76 13.35 3.10
CA ILE A 87 -13.08 14.18 4.09
C ILE A 87 -12.94 13.34 5.36
N ASP A 88 -11.71 12.89 5.63
CA ASP A 88 -11.37 12.06 6.78
C ASP A 88 -11.22 12.89 8.07
N ALA A 89 -10.70 12.29 9.15
CA ALA A 89 -10.62 12.94 10.46
C ALA A 89 -9.95 14.33 10.46
N GLY A 90 -10.46 15.24 11.29
CA GLY A 90 -9.93 16.61 11.45
C GLY A 90 -10.67 17.71 10.67
N TRP A 91 -11.91 17.45 10.23
CA TRP A 91 -12.79 18.45 9.61
C TRP A 91 -13.65 19.23 10.62
N SER A 92 -13.90 18.65 11.81
CA SER A 92 -14.68 19.23 12.92
C SER A 92 -13.75 19.77 14.01
N ASP A 93 -14.09 20.92 14.59
CA ASP A 93 -13.45 21.49 15.78
C ASP A 93 -14.43 21.84 16.93
N HIS A 94 -15.74 21.77 16.69
CA HIS A 94 -16.77 22.09 17.68
C HIS A 94 -18.10 21.37 17.42
N LEU A 95 -19.03 21.51 18.36
CA LEU A 95 -20.37 20.93 18.31
C LEU A 95 -21.43 22.01 18.14
N ASP A 96 -22.55 21.66 17.52
CA ASP A 96 -23.73 22.51 17.42
C ASP A 96 -24.52 22.51 18.74
N ALA A 97 -25.61 23.30 18.77
CA ALA A 97 -26.47 23.42 19.95
C ALA A 97 -27.20 22.13 20.37
N TYR A 98 -27.09 21.05 19.59
CA TYR A 98 -27.69 19.73 19.84
C TYR A 98 -26.63 18.64 20.07
N GLY A 99 -25.35 19.03 20.19
CA GLY A 99 -24.25 18.10 20.42
C GLY A 99 -23.86 17.29 19.18
N ARG A 100 -24.02 17.86 17.97
CA ARG A 100 -23.59 17.26 16.70
C ARG A 100 -22.34 17.94 16.18
N ASP A 101 -21.39 17.19 15.61
CA ASP A 101 -20.18 17.74 14.97
C ASP A 101 -20.49 18.78 13.87
N THR A 102 -19.71 19.85 13.86
CA THR A 102 -19.77 20.95 12.88
C THR A 102 -18.35 21.36 12.48
N TRP A 103 -18.21 21.94 11.30
CA TRP A 103 -16.92 22.09 10.64
C TRP A 103 -16.05 23.20 11.24
N ASP A 104 -14.73 23.00 11.17
CA ASP A 104 -13.73 24.04 11.43
C ASP A 104 -13.89 25.16 10.40
N THR A 105 -14.52 26.25 10.82
CA THR A 105 -14.78 27.45 9.99
C THR A 105 -13.51 28.17 9.52
N THR A 106 -12.33 27.82 10.04
CA THR A 106 -11.03 28.30 9.54
C THR A 106 -10.54 27.44 8.38
N ARG A 107 -10.80 26.13 8.40
CA ARG A 107 -10.47 25.18 7.32
C ARG A 107 -11.49 25.17 6.19
N PHE A 108 -12.76 25.33 6.53
CA PHE A 108 -13.93 25.30 5.64
C PHE A 108 -14.75 26.58 5.82
N PRO A 109 -14.26 27.73 5.32
CA PRO A 109 -14.91 29.04 5.50
C PRO A 109 -16.29 29.16 4.84
N ASP A 110 -16.52 28.51 3.69
CA ASP A 110 -17.84 28.49 3.03
C ASP A 110 -18.69 27.29 3.53
N GLY A 111 -18.02 26.26 4.02
CA GLY A 111 -18.59 25.20 4.86
C GLY A 111 -19.01 23.95 4.10
N ILE A 112 -19.15 22.83 4.82
CA ILE A 112 -19.40 21.50 4.24
C ILE A 112 -20.60 21.45 3.26
N PRO A 113 -21.74 22.15 3.48
CA PRO A 113 -22.83 22.18 2.49
C PRO A 113 -22.46 22.90 1.18
N ALA A 114 -21.59 23.92 1.22
CA ALA A 114 -21.12 24.62 0.03
C ALA A 114 -20.15 23.72 -0.77
N LEU A 115 -19.21 23.08 -0.07
CA LEU A 115 -18.30 22.09 -0.63
C LEU A 115 -19.06 20.90 -1.24
N ALA A 116 -20.10 20.38 -0.58
CA ALA A 116 -20.98 19.34 -1.14
C ALA A 116 -21.62 19.79 -2.47
N ALA A 117 -22.19 21.00 -2.51
CA ALA A 117 -22.79 21.55 -3.72
C ALA A 117 -21.76 21.78 -4.85
N TYR A 118 -20.53 22.16 -4.51
CA TYR A 118 -19.42 22.26 -5.47
C TYR A 118 -19.07 20.88 -6.07
N LEU A 119 -18.89 19.87 -5.22
CA LEU A 119 -18.58 18.49 -5.63
C LEU A 119 -19.71 17.91 -6.51
N HIS A 120 -20.97 18.07 -6.11
CA HIS A 120 -22.13 17.66 -6.91
C HIS A 120 -22.20 18.41 -8.25
N GLY A 121 -21.76 19.67 -8.30
CA GLY A 121 -21.62 20.46 -9.53
C GLY A 121 -20.61 19.89 -10.53
N LEU A 122 -19.59 19.16 -10.04
CA LEU A 122 -18.63 18.38 -10.85
C LEU A 122 -19.14 16.95 -11.16
N GLY A 123 -20.30 16.56 -10.64
CA GLY A 123 -20.80 15.18 -10.69
C GLY A 123 -20.04 14.21 -9.78
N LEU A 124 -19.33 14.73 -8.78
CA LEU A 124 -18.69 13.98 -7.70
C LEU A 124 -19.64 13.84 -6.52
N LYS A 125 -19.20 13.11 -5.49
CA LYS A 125 -19.94 12.78 -4.27
C LYS A 125 -19.11 13.12 -3.04
N LEU A 126 -19.76 13.59 -1.98
CA LEU A 126 -19.09 13.94 -0.71
C LEU A 126 -19.13 12.78 0.28
N GLY A 127 -17.98 12.44 0.86
CA GLY A 127 -17.88 11.59 2.05
C GLY A 127 -17.43 12.35 3.29
N ILE A 128 -17.90 11.94 4.46
CA ILE A 128 -17.57 12.55 5.76
C ILE A 128 -17.22 11.51 6.82
N TYR A 129 -16.31 11.87 7.73
CA TYR A 129 -15.84 11.05 8.85
C TYR A 129 -16.61 11.34 10.16
N LEU A 130 -16.91 10.30 10.92
CA LEU A 130 -17.36 10.36 12.33
C LEU A 130 -16.76 9.23 13.18
N THR A 131 -16.95 9.32 14.49
CA THR A 131 -16.73 8.20 15.42
C THR A 131 -18.03 7.87 16.20
N PRO A 132 -18.24 6.61 16.62
CA PRO A 132 -19.38 6.22 17.44
C PRO A 132 -19.39 6.83 18.85
N GLY A 133 -20.58 6.90 19.43
CA GLY A 133 -20.86 7.42 20.77
C GLY A 133 -21.31 8.88 20.77
N VAL A 134 -21.55 9.41 21.97
CA VAL A 134 -21.73 10.86 22.16
C VAL A 134 -20.38 11.51 22.47
N PRO A 135 -20.06 12.69 21.90
CA PRO A 135 -18.88 13.44 22.29
C PRO A 135 -18.87 13.77 23.78
N VAL A 136 -17.72 13.63 24.45
CA VAL A 136 -17.60 13.91 25.90
C VAL A 136 -18.04 15.33 26.26
N GLU A 137 -17.84 16.30 25.36
CA GLU A 137 -18.24 17.69 25.59
C GLU A 137 -19.77 17.88 25.51
N ALA A 138 -20.46 17.20 24.59
CA ALA A 138 -21.92 17.17 24.52
C ALA A 138 -22.55 16.62 25.82
N TYR A 139 -21.92 15.58 26.39
CA TYR A 139 -22.32 15.03 27.68
C TYR A 139 -22.06 15.99 28.85
N ARG A 140 -20.91 16.66 28.90
CA ARG A 140 -20.56 17.62 29.96
C ARG A 140 -21.49 18.82 30.00
N GLN A 141 -21.84 19.35 28.83
CA GLN A 141 -22.78 20.47 28.68
C GLN A 141 -24.25 20.03 28.82
N ASN A 142 -24.51 18.72 28.76
CA ASN A 142 -25.83 18.11 28.70
C ASN A 142 -26.73 18.75 27.63
N LEU A 143 -26.23 18.78 26.39
CA LEU A 143 -26.93 19.43 25.28
C LEU A 143 -28.29 18.74 24.98
N PRO A 144 -29.30 19.49 24.51
CA PRO A 144 -30.60 18.93 24.14
C PRO A 144 -30.52 18.09 22.86
N ILE A 145 -31.28 17.00 22.78
CA ILE A 145 -31.40 16.18 21.57
C ILE A 145 -32.50 16.78 20.68
N LEU A 146 -32.14 17.16 19.45
CA LEU A 146 -33.01 17.85 18.51
C LEU A 146 -34.36 17.13 18.32
N GLY A 147 -35.47 17.87 18.45
CA GLY A 147 -36.83 17.36 18.27
C GLY A 147 -37.41 16.60 19.46
N THR A 148 -36.68 16.45 20.57
CA THR A 148 -37.09 15.66 21.74
C THR A 148 -37.10 16.50 23.04
N PRO A 149 -37.68 16.00 24.14
CA PRO A 149 -37.49 16.58 25.48
C PRO A 149 -36.21 16.09 26.19
N TYR A 150 -35.41 15.22 25.57
CA TYR A 150 -34.26 14.55 26.17
C TYR A 150 -32.96 15.30 25.90
N HIS A 151 -31.94 15.00 26.68
CA HIS A 151 -30.58 15.57 26.60
C HIS A 151 -29.55 14.44 26.56
N ILE A 152 -28.29 14.77 26.23
CA ILE A 152 -27.21 13.78 26.05
C ILE A 152 -27.00 12.90 27.29
N GLN A 153 -27.15 13.42 28.52
CA GLN A 153 -27.03 12.61 29.74
C GLN A 153 -28.18 11.61 29.96
N ASP A 154 -29.33 11.77 29.27
CA ASP A 154 -30.45 10.81 29.36
C ASP A 154 -30.16 9.52 28.58
N ILE A 155 -29.29 9.59 27.55
CA ILE A 155 -29.00 8.51 26.60
C ILE A 155 -27.59 7.91 26.73
N ALA A 156 -26.67 8.56 27.44
CA ALA A 156 -25.26 8.16 27.48
C ALA A 156 -24.92 7.29 28.70
N ASP A 157 -24.11 6.25 28.49
CA ASP A 157 -23.43 5.49 29.54
C ASP A 157 -21.97 5.96 29.67
N PRO A 158 -21.65 6.82 30.67
CA PRO A 158 -20.29 7.32 30.88
C PRO A 158 -19.33 6.28 31.47
N THR A 159 -19.80 5.05 31.76
CA THR A 159 -18.97 3.94 32.26
C THR A 159 -18.43 3.06 31.14
N GLN A 160 -18.91 3.23 29.91
CA GLN A 160 -18.49 2.49 28.73
C GLN A 160 -17.90 3.46 27.68
N PRO A 161 -16.82 3.06 26.99
CA PRO A 161 -16.26 3.88 25.91
C PRO A 161 -17.27 3.98 24.75
N GLY A 162 -17.39 5.18 24.18
CA GLY A 162 -18.24 5.42 23.00
C GLY A 162 -17.76 4.69 21.76
N ASN A 163 -16.45 4.49 21.63
CA ASN A 163 -15.79 3.80 20.53
C ASN A 163 -14.42 3.29 21.02
N THR A 164 -13.65 2.65 20.15
CA THR A 164 -12.36 2.05 20.53
C THR A 164 -11.19 3.05 20.70
N ASN A 165 -11.38 4.34 20.41
CA ASN A 165 -10.44 5.42 20.74
C ASN A 165 -10.66 6.01 22.14
N ASN A 166 -11.83 5.78 22.75
CA ASN A 166 -12.22 6.29 24.07
C ASN A 166 -12.30 7.84 24.17
N ASP A 167 -12.74 8.51 23.11
CA ASP A 167 -12.98 9.96 23.04
C ASP A 167 -14.46 10.38 23.20
N GLY A 168 -15.38 9.40 23.18
CA GLY A 168 -16.82 9.56 23.45
C GLY A 168 -17.34 8.62 24.55
N TYR A 169 -18.64 8.74 24.87
CA TYR A 169 -19.37 7.83 25.75
C TYR A 169 -20.40 7.00 24.96
N ARG A 170 -20.67 5.77 25.39
CA ARG A 170 -21.59 4.87 24.69
C ARG A 170 -23.03 5.38 24.72
N ILE A 171 -23.75 5.25 23.60
CA ILE A 171 -25.20 5.47 23.55
C ILE A 171 -25.94 4.21 24.04
N ASP A 172 -26.81 4.36 25.03
CA ASP A 172 -27.74 3.33 25.51
C ASP A 172 -29.06 3.42 24.71
N PHE A 173 -29.15 2.62 23.65
CA PHE A 173 -30.35 2.52 22.81
C PHE A 173 -31.59 1.90 23.49
N SER A 174 -31.53 1.56 24.79
CA SER A 174 -32.74 1.29 25.59
C SER A 174 -33.43 2.58 26.06
N LYS A 175 -32.80 3.74 25.90
CA LYS A 175 -33.31 5.06 26.33
C LYS A 175 -34.09 5.75 25.21
N PRO A 176 -35.22 6.41 25.52
CA PRO A 176 -35.89 7.29 24.56
C PRO A 176 -34.99 8.50 24.26
N GLY A 177 -34.99 8.98 23.02
CA GLY A 177 -34.06 10.01 22.54
C GLY A 177 -32.78 9.46 21.89
N ALA A 178 -32.42 8.19 22.13
CA ALA A 178 -31.17 7.61 21.60
C ALA A 178 -31.20 7.42 20.08
N GLN A 179 -32.30 6.90 19.54
CA GLN A 179 -32.48 6.77 18.09
C GLN A 179 -32.68 8.14 17.45
N GLU A 180 -33.39 9.06 18.11
CA GLU A 180 -33.64 10.42 17.64
C GLU A 180 -32.35 11.25 17.56
N TYR A 181 -31.37 11.03 18.44
CA TYR A 181 -30.04 11.65 18.35
C TYR A 181 -29.31 11.23 17.07
N VAL A 182 -29.22 9.93 16.78
CA VAL A 182 -28.59 9.42 15.55
C VAL A 182 -29.39 9.81 14.30
N GLN A 183 -30.73 9.80 14.36
CA GLN A 183 -31.58 10.33 13.28
C GLN A 183 -31.26 11.80 13.00
N SER A 184 -31.08 12.61 14.04
CA SER A 184 -30.78 14.04 13.88
C SER A 184 -29.42 14.31 13.22
N TYR A 185 -28.46 13.38 13.31
CA TYR A 185 -27.23 13.43 12.52
C TYR A 185 -27.46 13.01 11.06
N ALA A 186 -28.15 11.89 10.82
CA ALA A 186 -28.43 11.40 9.48
C ALA A 186 -29.21 12.46 8.66
N ASP A 187 -30.23 13.07 9.26
CA ASP A 187 -31.00 14.18 8.67
C ASP A 187 -30.12 15.40 8.37
N LEU A 188 -29.15 15.72 9.24
CA LEU A 188 -28.20 16.82 9.05
C LEU A 188 -27.31 16.55 7.83
N PHE A 189 -26.69 15.37 7.76
CA PHE A 189 -25.83 14.98 6.65
C PHE A 189 -26.59 14.84 5.33
N ALA A 190 -27.83 14.34 5.35
CA ALA A 190 -28.71 14.35 4.20
C ALA A 190 -29.06 15.79 3.75
N SER A 191 -29.23 16.73 4.69
CA SER A 191 -29.46 18.16 4.39
C SER A 191 -28.22 18.87 3.82
N TRP A 192 -27.02 18.43 4.19
CA TRP A 192 -25.75 18.92 3.64
C TRP A 192 -25.44 18.33 2.27
N GLY A 193 -26.04 17.18 1.91
CA GLY A 193 -25.77 16.49 0.66
C GLY A 193 -24.63 15.47 0.75
N VAL A 194 -24.34 14.94 1.93
CA VAL A 194 -23.39 13.82 2.10
C VAL A 194 -23.88 12.58 1.33
N ASP A 195 -22.96 11.81 0.75
CA ASP A 195 -23.21 10.60 -0.03
C ASP A 195 -22.53 9.36 0.55
N TYR A 196 -21.60 9.55 1.49
CA TYR A 196 -20.77 8.51 2.10
C TYR A 196 -20.43 8.92 3.54
N ILE A 197 -20.53 8.00 4.50
CA ILE A 197 -20.22 8.22 5.91
C ILE A 197 -19.21 7.14 6.34
N LYS A 198 -17.99 7.56 6.69
CA LYS A 198 -16.99 6.71 7.33
C LYS A 198 -17.16 6.81 8.84
N MET A 199 -17.54 5.71 9.48
CA MET A 199 -17.63 5.59 10.92
C MET A 199 -16.40 4.86 11.45
N ASP A 200 -15.51 5.54 12.16
CA ASP A 200 -14.21 5.01 12.57
C ASP A 200 -14.15 4.63 14.06
N PHE A 201 -13.14 3.84 14.45
CA PHE A 201 -13.02 3.23 15.78
C PHE A 201 -14.22 2.36 16.23
N VAL A 202 -14.98 1.81 15.29
CA VAL A 202 -16.09 0.86 15.52
C VAL A 202 -15.59 -0.44 16.15
N GLY A 203 -16.18 -0.83 17.28
CA GLY A 203 -15.93 -2.13 17.92
C GLY A 203 -17.13 -3.09 17.86
N PRO A 204 -16.94 -4.41 18.07
CA PRO A 204 -15.69 -5.08 18.44
C PRO A 204 -14.70 -5.21 17.26
N GLY A 205 -13.41 -5.15 17.59
CA GLY A 205 -12.36 -4.75 16.65
C GLY A 205 -12.01 -3.27 16.86
N GLY A 206 -11.07 -2.76 16.08
CA GLY A 206 -10.65 -1.36 16.12
C GLY A 206 -9.87 -0.89 17.35
N GLY A 207 -9.01 0.12 17.14
CA GLY A 207 -8.51 1.01 18.18
C GLY A 207 -7.74 0.40 19.36
N VAL A 208 -7.87 1.06 20.52
CA VAL A 208 -7.00 0.91 21.71
C VAL A 208 -7.73 0.29 22.90
N VAL A 209 -9.04 0.53 23.03
CA VAL A 209 -9.88 -0.03 24.10
C VAL A 209 -11.00 -0.91 23.54
N PRO A 210 -11.50 -1.91 24.28
CA PRO A 210 -12.68 -2.66 23.87
C PRO A 210 -13.94 -1.77 23.85
N GLY A 211 -14.48 -1.52 22.66
CA GLY A 211 -15.82 -0.95 22.44
C GLY A 211 -16.76 -1.98 21.78
N ASP A 212 -18.08 -1.74 21.86
CA ASP A 212 -19.10 -2.55 21.16
C ASP A 212 -20.22 -1.65 20.64
N ASN A 213 -20.14 -1.34 19.34
CA ASN A 213 -20.98 -0.40 18.63
C ASN A 213 -21.99 -1.08 17.71
N ARG A 214 -22.14 -2.40 17.75
CA ARG A 214 -23.03 -3.14 16.83
C ARG A 214 -24.49 -2.64 16.85
N THR A 215 -25.03 -2.38 18.05
CA THR A 215 -26.37 -1.78 18.22
C THR A 215 -26.43 -0.36 17.65
N GLU A 216 -25.33 0.38 17.72
CA GLU A 216 -25.24 1.74 17.21
C GLU A 216 -25.12 1.77 15.69
N MET A 217 -24.37 0.86 15.07
CA MET A 217 -24.29 0.74 13.61
C MET A 217 -25.65 0.34 13.01
N GLN A 218 -26.39 -0.53 13.70
CA GLN A 218 -27.78 -0.82 13.36
C GLN A 218 -28.67 0.44 13.42
N ALA A 219 -28.50 1.28 14.43
CA ALA A 219 -29.24 2.53 14.58
C ALA A 219 -28.87 3.58 13.52
N TRP A 220 -27.59 3.69 13.15
CA TRP A 220 -27.11 4.55 12.04
C TRP A 220 -27.64 4.09 10.69
N HIS A 221 -27.58 2.80 10.40
CA HIS A 221 -28.14 2.24 9.17
C HIS A 221 -29.63 2.55 9.02
N GLN A 222 -30.43 2.32 10.07
CA GLN A 222 -31.85 2.69 10.11
C GLN A 222 -32.09 4.20 9.96
N ALA A 223 -31.24 5.02 10.57
CA ALA A 223 -31.34 6.47 10.49
C ALA A 223 -31.05 7.00 9.08
N ILE A 224 -30.03 6.44 8.42
CA ILE A 224 -29.67 6.75 7.02
C ILE A 224 -30.82 6.39 6.08
N ASP A 225 -31.36 5.17 6.17
CA ASP A 225 -32.53 4.74 5.38
C ASP A 225 -33.73 5.67 5.57
N ALA A 226 -34.00 6.09 6.82
CA ALA A 226 -35.11 6.98 7.15
C ALA A 226 -34.99 8.39 6.55
N THR A 227 -33.78 8.85 6.18
CA THR A 227 -33.61 10.14 5.47
C THR A 227 -34.18 10.12 4.04
N GLY A 228 -34.30 8.94 3.43
CA GLY A 228 -34.62 8.79 2.01
C GLY A 228 -33.51 9.23 1.04
N ARG A 229 -32.33 9.65 1.54
CA ARG A 229 -31.13 9.92 0.73
C ARG A 229 -30.19 8.70 0.77
N PRO A 230 -29.83 8.09 -0.37
CA PRO A 230 -28.81 7.05 -0.40
C PRO A 230 -27.46 7.61 0.08
N MET A 231 -26.95 7.06 1.19
CA MET A 231 -25.62 7.35 1.72
C MET A 231 -24.93 6.02 2.03
N HIS A 232 -23.72 5.83 1.53
CA HIS A 232 -22.93 4.64 1.83
C HIS A 232 -22.41 4.70 3.27
N LEU A 233 -22.67 3.69 4.10
CA LEU A 233 -22.10 3.58 5.44
C LEU A 233 -20.89 2.63 5.43
N GLU A 234 -19.69 3.19 5.65
CA GLU A 234 -18.42 2.45 5.77
C GLU A 234 -18.00 2.38 7.24
N LEU A 235 -17.57 1.22 7.69
CA LEU A 235 -17.10 1.00 9.07
C LEU A 235 -15.57 0.89 9.12
N SER A 236 -14.94 1.49 10.12
CA SER A 236 -13.49 1.54 10.32
C SER A 236 -13.16 1.49 11.81
N ASN A 237 -11.98 1.08 12.28
CA ASN A 237 -10.93 0.34 11.59
C ASN A 237 -10.85 -1.08 12.18
N SER A 238 -10.16 -2.02 11.52
CA SER A 238 -9.82 -3.33 12.10
C SER A 238 -10.99 -4.13 12.68
N LEU A 239 -12.15 -4.19 12.00
CA LEU A 239 -13.36 -4.81 12.55
C LEU A 239 -13.18 -6.32 12.81
N SER A 240 -13.90 -6.83 13.82
CA SER A 240 -13.89 -8.26 14.16
C SER A 240 -14.56 -9.11 13.08
N ILE A 241 -13.85 -10.09 12.54
CA ILE A 241 -14.41 -11.08 11.59
C ILE A 241 -15.44 -12.01 12.24
N ALA A 242 -15.41 -12.18 13.57
CA ALA A 242 -16.43 -12.94 14.28
C ALA A 242 -17.83 -12.29 14.18
N ASP A 243 -17.88 -11.00 13.83
CA ASP A 243 -19.06 -10.17 13.77
C ASP A 243 -19.40 -9.76 12.32
N ALA A 244 -18.75 -10.35 11.31
CA ALA A 244 -18.91 -10.02 9.89
C ALA A 244 -20.36 -10.00 9.39
N ALA A 245 -21.19 -10.96 9.81
CA ALA A 245 -22.62 -11.00 9.47
C ALA A 245 -23.46 -9.87 10.13
N THR A 246 -22.92 -9.19 11.14
CA THR A 246 -23.50 -7.96 11.68
C THR A 246 -23.12 -6.76 10.82
N TRP A 247 -21.86 -6.69 10.37
CA TRP A 247 -21.38 -5.61 9.48
C TRP A 247 -22.12 -5.65 8.13
N GLU A 248 -22.22 -6.82 7.51
CA GLU A 248 -23.05 -7.09 6.31
C GLU A 248 -24.51 -6.62 6.46
N ALA A 249 -25.09 -6.75 7.67
CA ALA A 249 -26.47 -6.39 7.95
C ALA A 249 -26.69 -4.95 8.45
N THR A 250 -25.62 -4.15 8.61
CA THR A 250 -25.67 -2.80 9.22
C THR A 250 -24.76 -1.77 8.55
N SER A 251 -24.16 -2.09 7.40
CA SER A 251 -23.27 -1.20 6.66
C SER A 251 -23.12 -1.65 5.21
N ASN A 252 -22.59 -0.77 4.35
CA ASN A 252 -22.28 -1.08 2.95
C ASN A 252 -20.81 -1.48 2.75
N GLY A 253 -19.94 -1.25 3.74
CA GLY A 253 -18.52 -1.63 3.73
C GLY A 253 -17.90 -1.65 5.12
N TRP A 254 -16.83 -2.43 5.31
CA TRP A 254 -16.07 -2.46 6.55
C TRP A 254 -14.57 -2.72 6.36
N ARG A 255 -13.74 -1.96 7.08
CA ARG A 255 -12.29 -2.11 7.12
C ARG A 255 -11.88 -3.36 7.91
N THR A 256 -11.32 -4.32 7.18
CA THR A 256 -10.94 -5.66 7.67
C THR A 256 -9.66 -5.71 8.51
N GLY A 257 -8.90 -4.61 8.56
CA GLY A 257 -7.62 -4.51 9.25
C GLY A 257 -7.27 -3.08 9.65
N GLY A 258 -6.11 -2.92 10.31
CA GLY A 258 -5.59 -1.61 10.66
C GLY A 258 -4.95 -0.90 9.48
N ASP A 259 -4.86 0.42 9.60
CA ASP A 259 -4.44 1.40 8.60
C ASP A 259 -3.37 0.93 7.60
N ILE A 260 -3.51 1.29 6.33
CA ILE A 260 -2.55 1.00 5.27
C ILE A 260 -1.30 1.88 5.42
N GLU A 261 -1.39 3.03 6.06
CA GLU A 261 -0.26 3.94 6.22
C GLU A 261 0.83 3.34 7.10
N CYS A 262 2.09 3.51 6.71
CA CYS A 262 3.21 3.02 7.52
C CYS A 262 3.43 3.88 8.79
N TYR A 263 2.92 5.11 8.80
CA TYR A 263 3.26 6.17 9.76
C TYR A 263 4.78 6.31 9.96
N CYS A 264 5.51 6.25 8.84
CA CYS A 264 6.97 6.11 8.78
C CYS A 264 7.71 7.41 8.41
N GLY A 265 6.98 8.50 8.11
CA GLY A 265 7.56 9.81 7.84
C GLY A 265 8.19 10.49 9.06
N VAL A 266 9.21 11.31 8.79
CA VAL A 266 9.92 12.09 9.82
C VAL A 266 9.22 13.41 10.11
N ASN A 267 9.38 13.93 11.33
CA ASN A 267 8.96 15.28 11.74
C ASN A 267 7.47 15.63 11.48
N GLY A 268 6.58 14.65 11.37
CA GLY A 268 5.16 14.87 11.03
C GLY A 268 4.89 14.94 9.53
N SER A 269 5.79 14.45 8.68
CA SER A 269 5.48 14.16 7.28
C SER A 269 4.56 12.95 7.16
N SER A 270 3.57 13.02 6.25
CA SER A 270 2.81 11.85 5.83
C SER A 270 3.64 10.86 5.01
N ALA A 271 4.70 11.32 4.33
CA ALA A 271 5.53 10.53 3.42
C ALA A 271 6.71 9.82 4.12
N PRO A 272 7.00 8.53 3.80
CA PRO A 272 6.28 7.69 2.84
C PRO A 272 4.86 7.37 3.31
N LEU A 273 3.88 7.32 2.40
CA LEU A 273 2.47 7.06 2.76
C LEU A 273 2.31 5.65 3.34
N THR A 274 2.75 4.63 2.60
CA THR A 274 2.67 3.22 3.01
C THR A 274 4.04 2.52 2.92
N SER A 275 4.02 1.19 2.97
CA SER A 275 5.17 0.34 2.65
C SER A 275 4.70 -1.02 2.14
N TRP A 276 5.58 -1.74 1.47
CA TRP A 276 5.29 -3.12 1.05
C TRP A 276 4.83 -4.04 2.19
N GLN A 277 5.29 -3.82 3.43
CA GLN A 277 4.83 -4.62 4.58
C GLN A 277 3.33 -4.42 4.87
N LYS A 278 2.82 -3.19 4.66
CA LYS A 278 1.40 -2.87 4.85
C LYS A 278 0.53 -3.47 3.75
N VAL A 279 0.94 -3.29 2.49
CA VAL A 279 0.25 -3.89 1.32
C VAL A 279 0.28 -5.41 1.37
N SER A 280 1.45 -6.03 1.57
CA SER A 280 1.58 -7.49 1.62
C SER A 280 0.85 -8.13 2.80
N GLY A 281 0.65 -7.40 3.89
CA GLY A 281 -0.19 -7.80 5.02
C GLY A 281 -1.67 -8.05 4.65
N ARG A 282 -2.16 -7.49 3.53
CA ARG A 282 -3.55 -7.68 3.08
C ARG A 282 -3.80 -9.03 2.42
N PHE A 283 -2.80 -9.72 1.88
CA PHE A 283 -3.01 -11.00 1.20
C PHE A 283 -3.70 -12.07 2.08
N ASP A 284 -3.37 -12.13 3.37
CA ASP A 284 -4.06 -13.02 4.30
C ASP A 284 -5.42 -12.49 4.75
N GLN A 285 -5.63 -11.17 4.78
CA GLN A 285 -6.95 -10.57 5.04
C GLN A 285 -7.91 -10.89 3.89
N VAL A 286 -7.55 -10.59 2.63
CA VAL A 286 -8.35 -10.91 1.43
C VAL A 286 -8.78 -12.37 1.43
N ALA A 287 -7.85 -13.29 1.64
CA ALA A 287 -8.15 -14.72 1.62
C ALA A 287 -9.04 -15.20 2.77
N THR A 288 -9.10 -14.47 3.89
CA THR A 288 -9.90 -14.84 5.07
C THR A 288 -11.28 -14.18 5.05
N TRP A 289 -11.36 -12.95 4.55
CA TRP A 289 -12.60 -12.15 4.47
C TRP A 289 -13.42 -12.37 3.19
N GLN A 290 -12.85 -13.00 2.16
CA GLN A 290 -13.51 -13.37 0.90
C GLN A 290 -14.96 -13.88 1.03
N PRO A 291 -15.34 -14.72 2.03
CA PRO A 291 -16.70 -15.24 2.13
C PRO A 291 -17.78 -14.22 2.53
N TYR A 292 -17.38 -13.03 3.01
CA TYR A 292 -18.27 -12.02 3.58
C TYR A 292 -18.48 -10.79 2.68
N GLY A 293 -17.69 -10.67 1.60
CA GLY A 293 -17.77 -9.53 0.69
C GLY A 293 -18.64 -9.83 -0.54
N GLY A 294 -19.48 -8.89 -0.94
CA GLY A 294 -20.34 -8.98 -2.11
C GLY A 294 -21.01 -7.65 -2.48
N PRO A 295 -21.96 -7.65 -3.42
CA PRO A 295 -22.72 -6.46 -3.79
C PRO A 295 -23.42 -5.83 -2.58
N ASP A 296 -23.25 -4.51 -2.41
CA ASP A 296 -23.75 -3.70 -1.29
C ASP A 296 -23.17 -4.04 0.11
N ALA A 297 -22.11 -4.85 0.18
CA ALA A 297 -21.45 -5.27 1.42
C ALA A 297 -19.96 -5.57 1.17
N PHE A 298 -19.10 -4.54 1.15
CA PHE A 298 -17.71 -4.66 0.68
C PHE A 298 -16.68 -4.82 1.80
N ASN A 299 -15.74 -5.74 1.61
CA ASN A 299 -14.54 -5.81 2.45
C ASN A 299 -13.58 -4.67 2.06
N ASP A 300 -13.33 -3.74 2.98
CA ASP A 300 -12.32 -2.69 2.81
C ASP A 300 -10.95 -3.16 3.32
N TYR A 301 -9.94 -3.08 2.44
CA TYR A 301 -8.53 -3.29 2.79
C TYR A 301 -7.77 -1.97 2.99
N ASP A 302 -8.51 -0.87 3.12
CA ASP A 302 -8.07 0.52 3.26
C ASP A 302 -7.52 1.11 1.95
N SER A 303 -7.11 2.38 1.97
CA SER A 303 -6.81 3.18 0.78
C SER A 303 -5.66 2.65 -0.09
N ILE A 304 -5.67 3.15 -1.33
CA ILE A 304 -4.71 2.80 -2.38
C ILE A 304 -3.68 3.93 -2.50
N GLU A 305 -2.43 3.59 -2.20
CA GLU A 305 -1.30 4.52 -2.19
C GLU A 305 -0.49 4.33 -3.47
N VAL A 306 -1.04 4.83 -4.58
CA VAL A 306 -0.43 4.75 -5.91
C VAL A 306 -0.27 6.16 -6.46
N GLY A 307 0.93 6.72 -6.30
CA GLY A 307 1.23 8.09 -6.75
C GLY A 307 2.52 8.66 -6.17
N ASN A 308 2.62 9.98 -6.16
CA ASN A 308 3.63 10.80 -5.43
C ASN A 308 5.12 10.41 -5.60
N GLY A 309 5.51 9.67 -6.65
CA GLY A 309 6.89 9.21 -6.81
C GLY A 309 7.35 8.35 -5.63
N ASP A 310 8.60 8.49 -5.16
CA ASP A 310 9.12 7.67 -4.05
C ASP A 310 8.36 7.90 -2.70
N ASP A 311 7.52 8.94 -2.60
CA ASP A 311 6.79 9.32 -1.38
C ASP A 311 5.54 8.46 -1.08
N ASP A 312 5.06 7.61 -2.00
CA ASP A 312 4.05 6.59 -1.63
C ASP A 312 4.65 5.41 -0.85
N GLY A 313 5.97 5.20 -0.95
CA GLY A 313 6.68 4.10 -0.31
C GLY A 313 6.58 2.74 -1.03
N LEU A 314 6.10 2.73 -2.28
CA LEU A 314 5.94 1.55 -3.13
C LEU A 314 6.72 1.65 -4.44
N THR A 315 7.35 0.55 -4.85
CA THR A 315 7.88 0.40 -6.20
C THR A 315 6.75 0.28 -7.23
N PRO A 316 7.01 0.55 -8.53
CA PRO A 316 5.99 0.43 -9.58
C PRO A 316 5.32 -0.96 -9.69
N ASP A 317 6.04 -2.03 -9.36
CA ASP A 317 5.49 -3.39 -9.34
C ASP A 317 4.58 -3.62 -8.12
N GLU A 318 4.92 -3.03 -6.97
CA GLU A 318 4.11 -3.09 -5.74
C GLU A 318 2.81 -2.28 -5.88
N ARG A 319 2.84 -1.11 -6.56
CA ARG A 319 1.64 -0.34 -6.96
C ARG A 319 0.70 -1.18 -7.81
N GLN A 320 1.25 -1.84 -8.84
CA GLN A 320 0.48 -2.73 -9.71
C GLN A 320 -0.09 -3.92 -8.92
N THR A 321 0.65 -4.44 -7.95
CA THR A 321 0.19 -5.51 -7.04
C THR A 321 -0.92 -5.04 -6.11
N GLN A 322 -0.85 -3.85 -5.52
CA GLN A 322 -1.91 -3.30 -4.67
C GLN A 322 -3.23 -3.21 -5.45
N LEU A 323 -3.22 -2.52 -6.60
CA LEU A 323 -4.39 -2.41 -7.48
C LEU A 323 -4.92 -3.78 -7.93
N SER A 324 -4.03 -4.71 -8.30
CA SER A 324 -4.42 -6.07 -8.71
C SER A 324 -5.06 -6.87 -7.58
N LEU A 325 -4.59 -6.72 -6.33
CA LEU A 325 -5.12 -7.45 -5.18
C LEU A 325 -6.47 -6.86 -4.73
N TRP A 326 -6.60 -5.53 -4.65
CA TRP A 326 -7.86 -4.86 -4.31
C TRP A 326 -8.94 -5.17 -5.34
N SER A 327 -8.63 -5.07 -6.65
CA SER A 327 -9.59 -5.37 -7.72
C SER A 327 -10.01 -6.85 -7.73
N MET A 328 -9.10 -7.77 -7.41
CA MET A 328 -9.46 -9.17 -7.23
C MET A 328 -10.36 -9.40 -6.01
N ALA A 329 -10.25 -8.56 -4.98
CA ALA A 329 -11.05 -8.62 -3.78
C ALA A 329 -12.39 -7.85 -3.87
N ALA A 330 -12.63 -7.06 -4.93
CA ALA A 330 -13.77 -6.13 -5.02
C ALA A 330 -13.85 -5.20 -3.81
N SER A 331 -12.70 -4.59 -3.48
CA SER A 331 -12.51 -3.64 -2.37
C SER A 331 -12.85 -2.23 -2.85
N PRO A 332 -13.32 -1.32 -1.98
CA PRO A 332 -13.38 0.09 -2.32
C PRO A 332 -12.04 0.58 -2.89
N LEU A 333 -12.06 1.22 -4.06
CA LEU A 333 -10.89 1.81 -4.71
C LEU A 333 -10.79 3.29 -4.34
N LEU A 334 -10.59 3.56 -3.05
CA LEU A 334 -10.35 4.88 -2.50
C LEU A 334 -8.86 5.20 -2.52
N LEU A 335 -8.46 6.23 -3.27
CA LEU A 335 -7.07 6.68 -3.35
C LEU A 335 -6.68 7.49 -2.11
N GLY A 336 -5.51 7.28 -1.53
CA GLY A 336 -4.99 8.09 -0.42
C GLY A 336 -3.95 9.14 -0.83
N THR A 337 -3.30 8.92 -1.97
CA THR A 337 -2.27 9.76 -2.60
C THR A 337 -2.71 11.21 -2.84
N ASP A 338 -1.77 12.17 -2.86
CA ASP A 338 -2.07 13.52 -3.36
C ASP A 338 -2.26 13.47 -4.88
N LEU A 339 -3.49 13.66 -5.35
CA LEU A 339 -3.86 13.57 -6.76
C LEU A 339 -3.18 14.67 -7.60
N THR A 340 -2.84 15.81 -7.00
CA THR A 340 -2.23 16.94 -7.72
C THR A 340 -0.80 16.65 -8.19
N GLU A 341 -0.14 15.67 -7.56
CA GLU A 341 1.21 15.19 -7.86
C GLU A 341 1.22 13.83 -8.62
N LEU A 342 0.09 13.41 -9.20
CA LEU A 342 0.00 12.20 -10.04
C LEU A 342 0.75 12.36 -11.37
N ASP A 343 1.64 11.41 -11.67
CA ASP A 343 2.39 11.42 -12.91
C ASP A 343 1.70 10.60 -14.04
N PRO A 344 2.20 10.65 -15.30
CA PRO A 344 1.61 9.89 -16.39
C PRO A 344 1.71 8.36 -16.25
N ALA A 345 2.59 7.82 -15.40
CA ALA A 345 2.66 6.40 -15.06
C ALA A 345 1.61 6.01 -14.02
N ASP A 346 1.44 6.81 -12.97
CA ASP A 346 0.38 6.60 -11.97
C ASP A 346 -1.00 6.65 -12.63
N LEU A 347 -1.24 7.65 -13.49
CA LEU A 347 -2.47 7.74 -14.28
C LEU A 347 -2.66 6.54 -15.21
N ARG A 348 -1.61 5.89 -15.73
CA ARG A 348 -1.77 4.65 -16.53
C ARG A 348 -2.22 3.46 -15.69
N LEU A 349 -1.83 3.40 -14.42
CA LEU A 349 -2.29 2.37 -13.49
C LEU A 349 -3.75 2.62 -13.10
N LEU A 350 -4.05 3.84 -12.65
CA LEU A 350 -5.37 4.26 -12.15
C LEU A 350 -6.45 4.37 -13.24
N ALA A 351 -6.07 4.54 -14.51
CA ALA A 351 -7.01 4.60 -15.64
C ALA A 351 -7.28 3.24 -16.31
N ASN A 352 -6.76 2.14 -15.78
CA ASN A 352 -6.84 0.84 -16.46
C ASN A 352 -8.23 0.21 -16.36
N ARG A 353 -9.07 0.44 -17.38
CA ARG A 353 -10.44 -0.09 -17.49
C ARG A 353 -10.53 -1.60 -17.39
N ASP A 354 -9.54 -2.36 -17.86
CA ASP A 354 -9.59 -3.82 -17.82
C ASP A 354 -9.41 -4.36 -16.40
N VAL A 355 -8.65 -3.65 -15.55
CA VAL A 355 -8.42 -3.96 -14.14
C VAL A 355 -9.57 -3.43 -13.27
N ILE A 356 -10.03 -2.19 -13.51
CA ILE A 356 -11.22 -1.64 -12.85
C ILE A 356 -12.46 -2.51 -13.11
N ALA A 357 -12.61 -3.08 -14.31
CA ALA A 357 -13.70 -4.00 -14.60
C ALA A 357 -13.62 -5.33 -13.82
N VAL A 358 -12.46 -5.71 -13.30
CA VAL A 358 -12.33 -6.84 -12.35
C VAL A 358 -12.85 -6.41 -10.98
N ASP A 359 -12.55 -5.21 -10.52
CA ASP A 359 -13.08 -4.71 -9.24
C ASP A 359 -14.61 -4.57 -9.26
N GLN A 360 -15.11 -3.89 -10.29
CA GLN A 360 -16.50 -3.50 -10.44
C GLN A 360 -17.44 -4.65 -10.88
N ASP A 361 -16.95 -5.91 -10.87
CA ASP A 361 -17.81 -7.10 -10.95
C ASP A 361 -18.47 -7.45 -9.60
N ALA A 362 -18.02 -6.82 -8.49
CA ALA A 362 -18.47 -7.03 -7.12
C ALA A 362 -18.27 -8.48 -6.57
N VAL A 363 -17.39 -9.27 -7.18
CA VAL A 363 -17.08 -10.65 -6.77
C VAL A 363 -15.73 -10.71 -6.04
N ASN A 364 -15.73 -11.20 -4.79
CA ASN A 364 -14.52 -11.38 -3.99
C ASN A 364 -13.77 -12.67 -4.42
N ALA A 365 -12.49 -12.59 -4.82
CA ALA A 365 -11.72 -13.74 -5.32
C ALA A 365 -11.15 -14.66 -4.23
N THR A 366 -11.23 -15.97 -4.46
CA THR A 366 -10.70 -17.01 -3.57
C THR A 366 -9.21 -17.23 -3.79
N ARG A 367 -8.43 -17.33 -2.70
CA ARG A 367 -7.04 -17.78 -2.76
C ARG A 367 -6.95 -19.28 -3.00
N VAL A 368 -6.42 -19.69 -4.14
CA VAL A 368 -6.25 -21.10 -4.53
C VAL A 368 -4.81 -21.62 -4.38
N THR A 369 -3.84 -20.75 -4.10
CA THR A 369 -2.45 -21.16 -3.81
C THR A 369 -1.77 -20.14 -2.88
N LYS A 370 -1.00 -20.64 -1.90
CA LYS A 370 -0.08 -19.87 -1.07
C LYS A 370 1.22 -20.67 -0.90
N THR A 371 2.36 -20.06 -1.23
CA THR A 371 3.70 -20.56 -0.89
C THR A 371 4.41 -19.53 0.02
N ALA A 372 5.70 -19.71 0.30
CA ALA A 372 6.49 -18.71 1.01
C ALA A 372 6.71 -17.41 0.21
N THR A 373 6.64 -17.47 -1.13
CA THR A 373 7.02 -16.36 -2.02
C THR A 373 6.03 -16.09 -3.15
N ALA A 374 4.90 -16.81 -3.23
CA ALA A 374 3.91 -16.60 -4.28
C ALA A 374 2.49 -16.93 -3.80
N GLN A 375 1.49 -16.24 -4.36
CA GLN A 375 0.07 -16.48 -4.10
C GLN A 375 -0.74 -16.41 -5.38
N VAL A 376 -1.85 -17.14 -5.44
CA VAL A 376 -2.79 -17.12 -6.57
C VAL A 376 -4.21 -16.95 -6.08
N PHE A 377 -4.91 -15.98 -6.67
CA PHE A 377 -6.33 -15.71 -6.43
C PHE A 377 -7.10 -15.90 -7.73
N THR A 378 -8.32 -16.41 -7.64
CA THR A 378 -9.20 -16.63 -8.80
C THR A 378 -10.65 -16.32 -8.49
N LYS A 379 -11.36 -15.75 -9.48
CA LYS A 379 -12.83 -15.61 -9.45
C LYS A 379 -13.42 -15.87 -10.83
N THR A 380 -14.70 -16.22 -10.85
CA THR A 380 -15.49 -16.33 -12.08
C THR A 380 -16.39 -15.11 -12.19
N GLU A 381 -16.21 -14.33 -13.25
CA GLU A 381 -17.08 -13.18 -13.53
C GLU A 381 -18.50 -13.65 -13.87
N PRO A 382 -19.54 -12.79 -13.73
CA PRO A 382 -20.92 -13.14 -14.12
C PRO A 382 -21.08 -13.61 -15.59
N GLY A 383 -20.13 -13.26 -16.47
CA GLY A 383 -20.07 -13.73 -17.86
C GLY A 383 -19.51 -15.16 -18.06
N GLY A 384 -18.97 -15.79 -17.00
CA GLY A 384 -18.38 -17.14 -17.04
C GLY A 384 -16.89 -17.20 -17.41
N ASP A 385 -16.26 -16.07 -17.73
CA ASP A 385 -14.80 -15.98 -17.83
C ASP A 385 -14.18 -16.01 -16.42
N VAL A 386 -12.97 -16.56 -16.29
CA VAL A 386 -12.26 -16.68 -15.01
C VAL A 386 -11.14 -15.65 -14.95
N VAL A 387 -11.11 -14.81 -13.92
CA VAL A 387 -9.98 -13.92 -13.64
C VAL A 387 -8.99 -14.63 -12.73
N VAL A 388 -7.71 -14.55 -13.08
CA VAL A 388 -6.58 -15.21 -12.40
C VAL A 388 -5.51 -14.16 -12.09
N GLY A 389 -5.29 -13.90 -10.80
CA GLY A 389 -4.21 -13.07 -10.29
C GLY A 389 -3.04 -13.93 -9.82
N LEU A 390 -1.89 -13.80 -10.46
CA LEU A 390 -0.64 -14.49 -10.15
C LEU A 390 0.31 -13.51 -9.47
N PHE A 391 0.53 -13.66 -8.16
CA PHE A 391 1.29 -12.71 -7.34
C PHE A 391 2.62 -13.32 -6.89
N ASN A 392 3.70 -12.55 -7.05
CA ASN A 392 4.99 -12.85 -6.46
C ASN A 392 5.13 -12.02 -5.17
N THR A 393 5.23 -12.67 -4.02
CA THR A 393 5.46 -12.01 -2.72
C THR A 393 6.90 -12.18 -2.22
N GLY A 394 7.81 -12.70 -3.06
CA GLY A 394 9.24 -12.82 -2.79
C GLY A 394 10.08 -11.72 -3.45
N SER A 395 11.32 -11.62 -2.98
CA SER A 395 12.30 -10.58 -3.34
C SER A 395 12.96 -10.75 -4.72
N ALA A 396 12.74 -11.86 -5.42
CA ALA A 396 13.32 -12.13 -6.73
C ALA A 396 12.23 -12.48 -7.76
N ALA A 397 12.46 -12.15 -9.03
CA ALA A 397 11.55 -12.53 -10.11
C ALA A 397 11.46 -14.06 -10.26
N GLN A 398 10.25 -14.58 -10.42
CA GLN A 398 10.01 -16.02 -10.56
C GLN A 398 8.86 -16.33 -11.53
N THR A 399 8.70 -17.61 -11.86
CA THR A 399 7.48 -18.07 -12.53
C THR A 399 6.41 -18.34 -11.47
N VAL A 400 5.27 -17.67 -11.58
CA VAL A 400 4.07 -17.98 -10.80
C VAL A 400 3.07 -18.67 -11.73
N SER A 401 2.41 -19.72 -11.26
CA SER A 401 1.49 -20.51 -12.09
C SER A 401 0.40 -21.22 -11.29
N VAL A 402 -0.68 -21.59 -11.98
CA VAL A 402 -1.79 -22.40 -11.45
C VAL A 402 -2.29 -23.37 -12.52
N ALA A 403 -2.73 -24.55 -12.09
CA ALA A 403 -3.39 -25.51 -12.99
C ALA A 403 -4.79 -24.99 -13.36
N PRO A 404 -5.25 -25.07 -14.63
CA PRO A 404 -6.55 -24.52 -15.03
C PRO A 404 -7.74 -25.05 -14.23
N ALA A 405 -7.72 -26.34 -13.86
CA ALA A 405 -8.77 -26.94 -13.01
C ALA A 405 -8.78 -26.35 -11.59
N THR A 406 -7.61 -26.05 -11.01
CA THR A 406 -7.48 -25.38 -9.70
C THR A 406 -7.98 -23.93 -9.77
N ALA A 407 -7.85 -23.29 -10.93
CA ALA A 407 -8.42 -21.97 -11.18
C ALA A 407 -9.95 -21.98 -11.46
N GLY A 408 -10.60 -23.15 -11.47
CA GLY A 408 -12.05 -23.27 -11.74
C GLY A 408 -12.43 -23.31 -13.22
N LEU A 409 -11.47 -23.41 -14.14
CA LEU A 409 -11.75 -23.49 -15.58
C LEU A 409 -12.20 -24.91 -16.01
N PRO A 410 -13.14 -25.01 -16.98
CA PRO A 410 -13.49 -26.29 -17.58
C PRO A 410 -12.35 -26.83 -18.46
N ALA A 411 -12.20 -28.15 -18.50
CA ALA A 411 -11.10 -28.81 -19.20
C ALA A 411 -11.05 -28.46 -20.70
N SER A 412 -9.91 -27.93 -21.14
CA SER A 412 -9.59 -27.58 -22.52
C SER A 412 -8.13 -27.93 -22.86
N SER A 413 -7.85 -28.20 -24.14
CA SER A 413 -6.48 -28.42 -24.64
C SER A 413 -5.65 -27.14 -24.73
N SER A 414 -6.29 -25.97 -24.59
CA SER A 414 -5.62 -24.66 -24.54
C SER A 414 -6.59 -23.57 -24.07
N TYR A 415 -6.04 -22.47 -23.54
CA TYR A 415 -6.82 -21.35 -23.02
C TYR A 415 -6.42 -20.04 -23.69
N ARG A 416 -7.38 -19.14 -23.83
CA ARG A 416 -7.15 -17.73 -24.17
C ARG A 416 -6.85 -16.99 -22.86
N LEU A 417 -5.75 -16.25 -22.84
CA LEU A 417 -5.39 -15.36 -21.74
C LEU A 417 -5.40 -13.93 -22.29
N ASP A 418 -6.17 -13.07 -21.65
CA ASP A 418 -6.14 -11.62 -21.84
C ASP A 418 -5.38 -11.03 -20.66
N ASN A 419 -4.16 -10.55 -20.87
CA ASN A 419 -3.40 -9.87 -19.84
C ASN A 419 -4.01 -8.47 -19.62
N LEU A 420 -4.53 -8.20 -18.43
CA LEU A 420 -5.30 -6.98 -18.15
C LEU A 420 -4.41 -5.75 -17.92
N TRP A 421 -3.10 -5.94 -17.73
CA TRP A 421 -2.12 -4.85 -17.62
C TRP A 421 -1.44 -4.51 -18.95
N THR A 422 -1.19 -5.50 -19.81
CA THR A 422 -0.54 -5.27 -21.13
C THR A 422 -1.54 -5.20 -22.29
N HIS A 423 -2.80 -5.53 -22.05
CA HIS A 423 -3.87 -5.74 -23.05
C HIS A 423 -3.53 -6.78 -24.13
N GLU A 424 -2.54 -7.65 -23.87
CA GLU A 424 -2.08 -8.65 -24.82
C GLU A 424 -2.90 -9.94 -24.72
N VAL A 425 -3.33 -10.43 -25.89
CA VAL A 425 -4.05 -11.70 -26.02
C VAL A 425 -3.07 -12.81 -26.40
N THR A 426 -2.95 -13.83 -25.55
CA THR A 426 -2.11 -15.01 -25.79
C THR A 426 -2.90 -16.30 -25.70
N ARG A 427 -2.27 -17.39 -26.14
CA ARG A 427 -2.78 -18.76 -26.04
C ARG A 427 -1.82 -19.63 -25.24
N ALA A 428 -2.26 -20.08 -24.07
CA ALA A 428 -1.55 -21.06 -23.24
C ALA A 428 -1.89 -22.50 -23.65
N SER A 429 -1.03 -23.46 -23.30
CA SER A 429 -1.34 -24.89 -23.38
C SER A 429 -2.42 -25.30 -22.37
N GLY A 430 -2.77 -26.58 -22.33
CA GLY A 430 -3.74 -27.13 -21.37
C GLY A 430 -3.18 -27.31 -19.95
N ASP A 431 -1.86 -27.17 -19.75
CA ASP A 431 -1.16 -27.71 -18.59
C ASP A 431 -1.10 -26.73 -17.41
N ALA A 432 -0.82 -25.46 -17.67
CA ALA A 432 -0.69 -24.42 -16.66
C ALA A 432 -1.01 -23.02 -17.21
N LEU A 433 -1.63 -22.18 -16.37
CA LEU A 433 -1.66 -20.74 -16.54
C LEU A 433 -0.45 -20.17 -15.82
N ALA A 434 0.46 -19.51 -16.54
CA ALA A 434 1.75 -19.10 -15.99
C ALA A 434 2.23 -17.75 -16.54
N ALA A 435 2.98 -17.05 -15.70
CA ALA A 435 3.67 -15.81 -16.04
C ALA A 435 5.03 -15.72 -15.33
N SER A 436 5.97 -15.01 -15.95
CA SER A 436 7.14 -14.49 -15.25
C SER A 436 6.71 -13.21 -14.52
N VAL A 437 6.86 -13.19 -13.20
CA VAL A 437 6.40 -12.10 -12.34
C VAL A 437 7.62 -11.51 -11.62
N PRO A 438 7.87 -10.19 -11.70
CA PRO A 438 9.00 -9.55 -11.02
C PRO A 438 8.85 -9.63 -9.49
N ALA A 439 9.90 -9.29 -8.75
CA ALA A 439 9.85 -9.21 -7.29
C ALA A 439 8.67 -8.33 -6.85
N HIS A 440 7.88 -8.80 -5.89
CA HIS A 440 6.67 -8.13 -5.36
C HIS A 440 5.56 -7.79 -6.39
N GLY A 441 5.69 -8.23 -7.65
CA GLY A 441 4.77 -7.91 -8.73
C GLY A 441 3.58 -8.85 -8.88
N ALA A 442 2.70 -8.52 -9.82
CA ALA A 442 1.52 -9.29 -10.17
C ALA A 442 1.36 -9.45 -11.69
N ALA A 443 0.77 -10.56 -12.13
CA ALA A 443 0.21 -10.70 -13.46
C ALA A 443 -1.28 -11.07 -13.35
N LEU A 444 -2.13 -10.31 -14.03
CA LEU A 444 -3.59 -10.44 -13.94
C LEU A 444 -4.15 -10.81 -15.31
N PHE A 445 -4.89 -11.92 -15.39
CA PHE A 445 -5.45 -12.44 -16.64
C PHE A 445 -6.95 -12.68 -16.53
N ARG A 446 -7.70 -12.33 -17.58
CA ARG A 446 -9.02 -12.91 -17.84
C ARG A 446 -8.84 -14.13 -18.76
N VAL A 447 -9.44 -15.25 -18.40
CA VAL A 447 -9.11 -16.57 -18.96
C VAL A 447 -10.37 -17.35 -19.34
N ARG A 448 -10.33 -17.98 -20.51
CA ARG A 448 -11.39 -18.89 -20.99
C ARG A 448 -10.86 -19.96 -21.94
N PRO A 449 -11.57 -21.08 -22.15
CA PRO A 449 -11.20 -22.09 -23.14
C PRO A 449 -10.94 -21.48 -24.52
N TRP A 450 -9.90 -21.95 -25.23
CA TRP A 450 -9.67 -21.51 -26.61
C TRP A 450 -10.80 -22.02 -27.52
N PRO A 451 -11.53 -21.16 -28.26
CA PRO A 451 -12.66 -21.62 -29.06
C PRO A 451 -12.25 -22.61 -30.14
N ALA A 452 -13.05 -23.66 -30.31
CA ALA A 452 -12.83 -24.65 -31.37
C ALA A 452 -12.88 -23.99 -32.76
N GLY A 453 -11.87 -24.24 -33.59
CA GLY A 453 -11.77 -23.67 -34.93
C GLY A 453 -11.32 -22.20 -35.00
N ALA A 454 -11.08 -21.51 -33.86
CA ALA A 454 -10.51 -20.17 -33.87
C ALA A 454 -9.03 -20.17 -34.30
N ASP A 455 -8.62 -19.09 -34.97
CA ASP A 455 -7.25 -18.85 -35.43
C ASP A 455 -6.21 -19.02 -34.31
N ALA A 456 -4.96 -19.30 -34.68
CA ALA A 456 -3.87 -19.30 -33.72
C ALA A 456 -3.51 -17.87 -33.28
N ALA A 457 -3.47 -17.63 -31.96
CA ALA A 457 -2.90 -16.43 -31.36
C ALA A 457 -1.44 -16.65 -30.92
N ARG A 458 -0.79 -15.57 -30.47
CA ARG A 458 0.58 -15.60 -29.96
C ARG A 458 0.69 -16.61 -28.81
N PRO A 459 1.73 -17.48 -28.78
CA PRO A 459 1.94 -18.36 -27.64
C PRO A 459 2.11 -17.53 -26.35
N GLN A 460 1.61 -18.05 -25.23
CA GLN A 460 1.90 -17.48 -23.92
C GLN A 460 3.38 -17.71 -23.59
N THR A 461 4.11 -16.63 -23.29
CA THR A 461 5.56 -16.64 -23.09
C THR A 461 5.94 -15.71 -21.96
N GLY A 462 6.92 -16.11 -21.15
CA GLY A 462 7.49 -15.28 -20.08
C GLY A 462 8.96 -14.96 -20.31
N LEU A 463 9.45 -13.94 -19.62
CA LEU A 463 10.85 -13.59 -19.52
C LEU A 463 11.18 -13.23 -18.07
N ALA A 464 11.69 -14.18 -17.29
CA ALA A 464 12.10 -13.92 -15.91
C ALA A 464 13.53 -13.35 -15.91
N VAL A 465 13.77 -12.28 -15.14
CA VAL A 465 15.08 -11.62 -15.07
C VAL A 465 15.62 -11.70 -13.66
N THR A 466 16.83 -12.22 -13.50
CA THR A 466 17.53 -12.25 -12.22
C THR A 466 18.84 -11.48 -12.32
N ALA A 467 19.25 -10.86 -11.22
CA ALA A 467 20.49 -10.12 -11.04
C ALA A 467 20.86 -10.19 -9.54
N PRO A 468 22.06 -9.75 -9.12
CA PRO A 468 22.37 -9.58 -7.70
C PRO A 468 21.51 -8.45 -7.12
N ASP A 469 20.96 -8.61 -5.91
CA ASP A 469 20.03 -7.63 -5.30
C ASP A 469 20.68 -6.25 -5.10
N SER A 470 22.01 -6.21 -4.97
CA SER A 470 22.80 -4.98 -4.91
C SER A 470 24.15 -5.11 -5.63
N LEU A 471 24.70 -3.96 -6.04
CA LEU A 471 26.05 -3.78 -6.54
C LEU A 471 26.63 -2.46 -6.03
N THR A 472 27.96 -2.38 -5.94
CA THR A 472 28.68 -1.12 -5.70
C THR A 472 29.16 -0.49 -7.02
N THR A 473 29.45 0.81 -7.01
CA THR A 473 29.94 1.53 -8.20
C THR A 473 31.18 0.86 -8.81
N GLY A 474 31.14 0.61 -10.12
CA GLY A 474 32.19 -0.09 -10.88
C GLY A 474 32.24 -1.62 -10.68
N GLN A 475 31.36 -2.20 -9.87
CA GLN A 475 31.30 -3.65 -9.65
C GLN A 475 30.61 -4.38 -10.82
N ASP A 476 31.13 -5.58 -11.13
CA ASP A 476 30.48 -6.54 -12.01
C ASP A 476 29.50 -7.46 -11.24
N GLY A 477 28.32 -7.65 -11.81
CA GLY A 477 27.35 -8.68 -11.46
C GLY A 477 27.07 -9.62 -12.64
N THR A 478 26.37 -10.73 -12.37
CA THR A 478 25.82 -11.61 -13.42
C THR A 478 24.31 -11.53 -13.41
N ALA A 479 23.73 -11.10 -14.52
CA ALA A 479 22.29 -11.15 -14.75
C ALA A 479 21.93 -12.32 -15.68
N ALA A 480 20.73 -12.87 -15.52
CA ALA A 480 20.16 -13.88 -16.40
C ALA A 480 18.76 -13.49 -16.84
N ALA A 481 18.41 -13.87 -18.07
CA ALA A 481 17.08 -13.69 -18.65
C ALA A 481 16.59 -15.04 -19.20
N ASP A 482 15.54 -15.58 -18.58
CA ASP A 482 14.96 -16.89 -18.85
C ASP A 482 13.68 -16.75 -19.66
N PHE A 483 13.76 -17.05 -20.96
CA PHE A 483 12.61 -17.07 -21.85
C PHE A 483 11.92 -18.44 -21.80
N THR A 484 10.66 -18.47 -21.37
CA THR A 484 9.86 -19.70 -21.27
C THR A 484 8.64 -19.64 -22.19
N ASN A 485 8.33 -20.75 -22.85
CA ASN A 485 7.17 -20.88 -23.74
C ASN A 485 6.09 -21.81 -23.14
N TRP A 486 5.04 -21.22 -22.59
CA TRP A 486 3.85 -21.93 -22.08
C TRP A 486 2.71 -22.00 -23.12
N GLY A 487 2.97 -21.61 -24.37
CA GLY A 487 1.96 -21.57 -25.42
C GLY A 487 1.82 -22.88 -26.20
N THR A 488 0.93 -22.88 -27.19
CA THR A 488 0.64 -24.06 -28.03
C THR A 488 1.53 -24.20 -29.26
N ALA A 489 2.45 -23.26 -29.51
CA ALA A 489 3.28 -23.21 -30.71
C ALA A 489 4.73 -22.87 -30.36
N ALA A 490 5.68 -23.40 -31.11
CA ALA A 490 7.09 -23.09 -30.93
C ALA A 490 7.39 -21.62 -31.24
N ALA A 491 8.12 -20.97 -30.35
CA ALA A 491 8.74 -19.67 -30.59
C ALA A 491 10.05 -19.90 -31.35
N THR A 492 10.21 -19.28 -32.52
CA THR A 492 11.37 -19.48 -33.41
C THR A 492 12.10 -18.16 -33.63
N GLN A 493 13.41 -18.23 -33.92
CA GLN A 493 14.26 -17.03 -34.01
C GLN A 493 14.13 -16.13 -32.76
N VAL A 494 14.21 -16.75 -31.58
CA VAL A 494 14.13 -16.03 -30.30
C VAL A 494 15.45 -15.28 -30.10
N HIS A 495 15.38 -13.97 -29.91
CA HIS A 495 16.51 -13.12 -29.58
C HIS A 495 16.22 -12.41 -28.27
N VAL A 496 16.97 -12.75 -27.22
CA VAL A 496 16.93 -12.10 -25.92
C VAL A 496 17.92 -10.93 -25.90
N ALA A 497 17.54 -9.81 -25.32
CA ALA A 497 18.39 -8.65 -25.08
C ALA A 497 18.17 -8.13 -23.65
N LEU A 498 19.22 -7.64 -23.02
CA LEU A 498 19.15 -6.98 -21.71
C LEU A 498 19.50 -5.50 -21.87
N ASN A 499 18.53 -4.63 -21.60
CA ASN A 499 18.73 -3.19 -21.56
C ASN A 499 19.05 -2.78 -20.13
N VAL A 500 20.00 -1.87 -19.96
CA VAL A 500 20.45 -1.36 -18.66
C VAL A 500 20.44 0.17 -18.64
N PRO A 501 20.35 0.82 -17.46
CA PRO A 501 20.25 2.27 -17.38
C PRO A 501 21.51 2.98 -17.90
N LYS A 502 21.39 4.28 -18.19
CA LYS A 502 22.51 5.11 -18.62
C LYS A 502 23.68 5.01 -17.62
N GLY A 503 24.87 4.70 -18.12
CA GLY A 503 26.09 4.55 -17.32
C GLY A 503 26.42 3.11 -16.91
N TRP A 504 25.45 2.20 -17.00
CA TRP A 504 25.68 0.76 -16.88
C TRP A 504 26.14 0.16 -18.22
N SER A 505 26.74 -1.02 -18.18
CA SER A 505 26.95 -1.85 -19.37
C SER A 505 26.47 -3.28 -19.16
N ALA A 506 26.00 -3.93 -20.23
CA ALA A 506 25.61 -5.33 -20.25
C ALA A 506 26.31 -6.05 -21.41
N THR A 507 27.11 -7.07 -21.11
CA THR A 507 27.85 -7.86 -22.10
C THR A 507 27.40 -9.33 -22.03
N PRO A 508 26.94 -9.94 -23.14
CA PRO A 508 26.56 -11.36 -23.15
C PRO A 508 27.69 -12.29 -22.70
N LEU A 509 27.35 -13.27 -21.86
CA LEU A 509 28.22 -14.36 -21.42
C LEU A 509 27.81 -15.72 -22.00
N SER A 510 26.57 -15.85 -22.48
CA SER A 510 26.07 -17.02 -23.22
C SER A 510 25.45 -16.62 -24.56
N THR A 511 24.90 -17.59 -25.31
CA THR A 511 24.11 -17.25 -26.51
C THR A 511 22.85 -16.50 -26.12
N THR A 512 22.55 -15.43 -26.86
CA THR A 512 21.33 -14.64 -26.74
C THR A 512 20.30 -14.98 -27.81
N SER A 513 20.69 -15.79 -28.81
CA SER A 513 19.87 -16.16 -29.97
C SER A 513 19.61 -17.66 -30.00
N PHE A 514 18.35 -18.06 -30.13
CA PHE A 514 17.89 -19.44 -30.11
C PHE A 514 17.02 -19.72 -31.35
N ALA A 515 17.31 -20.82 -32.05
CA ALA A 515 16.63 -21.15 -33.30
C ALA A 515 15.14 -21.47 -33.09
N SER A 516 14.82 -22.20 -32.02
CA SER A 516 13.47 -22.59 -31.62
C SER A 516 13.43 -22.86 -30.11
N VAL A 517 12.26 -22.62 -29.50
CA VAL A 517 11.89 -22.97 -28.13
C VAL A 517 10.48 -23.57 -28.19
N ALA A 518 10.35 -24.87 -27.93
CA ALA A 518 9.10 -25.60 -28.00
C ALA A 518 8.16 -25.25 -26.82
N PRO A 519 6.86 -25.56 -26.91
CA PRO A 519 5.96 -25.58 -25.75
C PRO A 519 6.56 -26.38 -24.59
N GLY A 520 6.56 -25.79 -23.40
CA GLY A 520 7.13 -26.36 -22.17
C GLY A 520 8.64 -26.13 -21.98
N GLU A 521 9.35 -25.54 -22.94
CA GLU A 521 10.79 -25.30 -22.83
C GLU A 521 11.13 -23.89 -22.32
N THR A 522 12.28 -23.79 -21.63
CA THR A 522 12.93 -22.55 -21.21
C THR A 522 14.35 -22.48 -21.79
N VAL A 523 14.77 -21.28 -22.22
CA VAL A 523 16.16 -20.98 -22.60
C VAL A 523 16.69 -19.77 -21.84
N ARG A 524 17.98 -19.81 -21.49
CA ARG A 524 18.65 -18.82 -20.63
C ARG A 524 19.74 -18.05 -21.38
N ALA A 525 19.60 -16.73 -21.41
CA ALA A 525 20.68 -15.81 -21.79
C ALA A 525 21.32 -15.21 -20.53
N THR A 526 22.64 -15.24 -20.40
CA THR A 526 23.36 -14.61 -19.27
C THR A 526 24.22 -13.45 -19.73
N TYR A 527 24.38 -12.46 -18.85
CA TYR A 527 25.08 -11.20 -19.10
C TYR A 527 25.96 -10.84 -17.91
N ARG A 528 27.16 -10.33 -18.18
CA ARG A 528 27.91 -9.52 -17.21
C ARG A 528 27.27 -8.14 -17.23
N VAL A 529 26.81 -7.68 -16.08
CA VAL A 529 26.31 -6.32 -15.89
C VAL A 529 27.30 -5.55 -15.05
N THR A 530 27.74 -4.38 -15.50
CA THR A 530 28.72 -3.55 -14.80
C THR A 530 28.05 -2.26 -14.34
N ALA A 531 28.12 -2.01 -13.03
CA ALA A 531 27.63 -0.78 -12.42
C ALA A 531 28.43 0.45 -12.89
N PRO A 532 27.83 1.65 -12.94
CA PRO A 532 28.55 2.87 -13.30
C PRO A 532 29.68 3.14 -12.31
N PRO A 533 30.78 3.80 -12.73
CA PRO A 533 31.95 4.06 -11.88
C PRO A 533 31.69 5.06 -10.75
N SER A 534 30.54 5.74 -10.75
CA SER A 534 30.12 6.69 -9.72
C SER A 534 28.59 6.87 -9.71
N THR A 535 28.05 7.33 -8.58
CA THR A 535 26.65 7.76 -8.40
C THR A 535 26.62 9.02 -7.53
N SER A 536 25.56 9.81 -7.64
CA SER A 536 25.32 11.02 -6.82
C SER A 536 24.32 10.82 -5.68
N ARG A 537 23.67 9.66 -5.60
CA ARG A 537 22.78 9.25 -4.49
C ARG A 537 23.49 8.19 -3.64
N LEU A 538 23.22 8.18 -2.34
CA LEU A 538 23.73 7.14 -1.43
C LEU A 538 23.25 5.75 -1.90
N PHE A 539 21.94 5.56 -2.06
CA PHE A 539 21.43 4.42 -2.81
C PHE A 539 20.62 4.90 -4.03
N ALA A 540 20.73 4.16 -5.13
CA ALA A 540 19.92 4.35 -6.33
C ALA A 540 19.41 3.00 -6.82
N THR A 541 18.15 2.92 -7.23
CA THR A 541 17.59 1.69 -7.80
C THR A 541 17.81 1.67 -9.31
N ALA A 542 18.56 0.68 -9.80
CA ALA A 542 18.81 0.47 -11.22
C ALA A 542 17.88 -0.63 -11.75
N ARG A 543 16.94 -0.27 -12.62
CA ARG A 543 16.06 -1.22 -13.31
C ARG A 543 16.77 -1.82 -14.53
N LEU A 544 16.79 -3.15 -14.64
CA LEU A 544 17.27 -3.88 -15.81
C LEU A 544 16.07 -4.48 -16.55
N ASP A 545 15.87 -4.07 -17.80
CA ASP A 545 14.73 -4.49 -18.63
C ASP A 545 15.19 -5.47 -19.71
N ALA A 546 14.80 -6.74 -19.59
CA ALA A 546 15.02 -7.73 -20.63
C ALA A 546 13.86 -7.74 -21.63
N THR A 547 14.19 -8.01 -22.89
CA THR A 547 13.21 -8.22 -23.96
C THR A 547 13.59 -9.46 -24.76
N ALA A 548 12.60 -10.22 -25.23
CA ALA A 548 12.78 -11.38 -26.08
C ALA A 548 11.87 -11.27 -27.30
N GLY A 549 12.45 -10.95 -28.46
CA GLY A 549 11.74 -10.90 -29.73
C GLY A 549 11.74 -12.28 -30.40
N PHE A 550 10.61 -12.71 -30.96
CA PHE A 550 10.50 -14.02 -31.62
C PHE A 550 9.52 -14.05 -32.80
N ARG A 551 9.53 -15.16 -33.53
CA ARG A 551 8.56 -15.49 -34.60
C ARG A 551 7.77 -16.74 -34.25
N TRP A 552 6.47 -16.72 -34.51
CA TRP A 552 5.58 -17.88 -34.36
C TRP A 552 4.75 -18.09 -35.64
N LYS A 553 4.19 -19.28 -35.83
CA LYS A 553 3.33 -19.61 -36.98
C LYS A 553 1.85 -19.49 -36.62
N LYS A 554 1.09 -18.77 -37.44
CA LYS A 554 -0.38 -18.78 -37.45
C LYS A 554 -0.92 -20.11 -38.01
N GLY A 555 -2.20 -20.38 -37.78
CA GLY A 555 -2.87 -21.60 -38.27
C GLY A 555 -2.82 -21.76 -39.80
N ASN A 556 -2.79 -20.65 -40.54
CA ASN A 556 -2.60 -20.60 -41.99
C ASN A 556 -1.12 -20.72 -42.45
N GLY A 557 -0.19 -21.04 -41.54
CA GLY A 557 1.24 -21.18 -41.82
C GLY A 557 2.04 -19.86 -41.91
N ALA A 558 1.38 -18.70 -41.94
CA ALA A 558 2.06 -17.41 -41.98
C ALA A 558 2.86 -17.15 -40.70
N ARG A 559 4.05 -16.56 -40.82
CA ARG A 559 4.86 -16.15 -39.66
C ARG A 559 4.36 -14.81 -39.12
N SER A 560 4.37 -14.64 -37.81
CA SER A 560 4.06 -13.37 -37.13
C SER A 560 5.10 -13.09 -36.05
N ALA A 561 5.27 -11.82 -35.69
CA ALA A 561 6.13 -11.42 -34.57
C ALA A 561 5.45 -11.72 -33.23
N GLY A 562 6.27 -11.95 -32.21
CA GLY A 562 5.88 -11.93 -30.81
C GLY A 562 7.02 -11.36 -29.97
N SER A 563 6.68 -10.95 -28.76
CA SER A 563 7.62 -10.43 -27.76
C SER A 563 7.24 -10.94 -26.38
N ALA A 564 8.25 -11.13 -25.54
CA ALA A 564 8.11 -11.16 -24.09
C ALA A 564 9.02 -10.08 -23.50
N ALA A 565 8.65 -9.55 -22.34
CA ALA A 565 9.44 -8.60 -21.58
C ALA A 565 9.39 -9.00 -20.10
N GLY A 566 10.38 -8.54 -19.35
CA GLY A 566 10.45 -8.68 -17.91
C GLY A 566 11.63 -7.91 -17.38
N HIS A 567 11.66 -7.67 -16.08
CA HIS A 567 12.63 -6.78 -15.48
C HIS A 567 12.99 -7.21 -14.06
N THR A 568 14.05 -6.62 -13.54
CA THR A 568 14.44 -6.69 -12.13
C THR A 568 15.09 -5.37 -11.72
N SER A 569 15.25 -5.16 -10.43
CA SER A 569 15.84 -3.96 -9.84
C SER A 569 17.06 -4.32 -9.01
N VAL A 570 18.12 -3.52 -9.10
CA VAL A 570 19.38 -3.70 -8.38
C VAL A 570 19.67 -2.43 -7.59
N VAL A 571 19.94 -2.56 -6.29
CA VAL A 571 20.34 -1.43 -5.44
C VAL A 571 21.81 -1.10 -5.71
N LEU A 572 22.07 0.11 -6.18
CA LEU A 572 23.41 0.64 -6.42
C LEU A 572 23.87 1.48 -5.21
N GLY A 573 24.89 1.01 -4.51
CA GLY A 573 25.64 1.80 -3.53
C GLY A 573 26.90 2.42 -4.14
N ALA A 574 27.33 3.58 -3.63
CA ALA A 574 28.64 4.14 -3.94
C ALA A 574 29.72 3.46 -3.09
N THR A 575 30.84 3.06 -3.70
CA THR A 575 31.89 2.29 -3.01
C THR A 575 32.45 3.09 -1.82
N VAL A 576 32.30 2.55 -0.61
CA VAL A 576 32.91 3.10 0.62
C VAL A 576 34.44 3.10 0.48
N GLN A 577 35.06 4.24 0.79
CA GLN A 577 36.48 4.49 0.58
C GLN A 577 37.28 4.39 1.89
N ALA A 578 38.57 4.09 1.77
CA ALA A 578 39.50 4.17 2.90
C ALA A 578 39.50 5.60 3.52
N PRO A 579 39.60 5.74 4.86
CA PRO A 579 39.99 4.71 5.83
C PRO A 579 38.85 3.80 6.31
N PHE A 580 37.62 4.00 5.85
CA PHE A 580 36.48 3.21 6.28
C PHE A 580 36.54 1.76 5.79
N ARG A 581 35.96 0.86 6.59
CA ARG A 581 35.65 -0.53 6.27
C ARG A 581 34.18 -0.80 6.55
N THR A 582 33.65 -1.83 5.90
CA THR A 582 32.25 -2.26 6.04
C THR A 582 32.19 -3.65 6.69
N PHE A 583 31.19 -3.90 7.50
CA PHE A 583 30.94 -5.20 8.12
C PHE A 583 29.45 -5.41 8.37
N ASP A 584 28.95 -6.64 8.22
CA ASP A 584 27.58 -7.00 8.60
C ASP A 584 27.48 -8.37 9.28
N SER A 585 26.46 -8.48 10.14
CA SER A 585 26.09 -9.69 10.88
C SER A 585 24.58 -9.99 10.80
N THR A 586 23.91 -9.41 9.81
CA THR A 586 22.46 -9.51 9.63
C THR A 586 22.06 -10.76 8.84
N PRO A 587 20.83 -11.30 9.03
CA PRO A 587 20.37 -12.46 8.26
C PRO A 587 20.26 -12.18 6.76
N GLU A 588 19.79 -10.98 6.39
CA GLU A 588 19.87 -10.42 5.05
C GLU A 588 21.17 -9.59 4.91
N PRO A 589 21.98 -9.75 3.84
CA PRO A 589 23.23 -9.01 3.68
C PRO A 589 23.02 -7.48 3.66
N ALA A 590 23.81 -6.75 4.44
CA ALA A 590 23.72 -5.29 4.45
C ALA A 590 24.29 -4.66 3.16
N ASN A 591 23.83 -3.46 2.83
CA ASN A 591 24.40 -2.64 1.77
C ASN A 591 25.00 -1.36 2.38
N PHE A 592 26.07 -0.85 1.77
CA PHE A 592 26.82 0.29 2.27
C PHE A 592 27.05 1.30 1.16
N SER A 593 27.10 2.59 1.52
CA SER A 593 27.37 3.64 0.56
C SER A 593 28.14 4.83 1.12
N GLN A 594 28.94 5.48 0.27
CA GLN A 594 29.59 6.75 0.55
C GLN A 594 29.51 7.71 -0.64
N VAL A 595 28.91 8.89 -0.45
CA VAL A 595 28.90 9.98 -1.44
C VAL A 595 29.52 11.22 -0.82
N GLY A 596 30.78 11.51 -1.16
CA GLY A 596 31.54 12.58 -0.50
C GLY A 596 31.79 12.26 0.97
N SER A 597 31.30 13.10 1.89
CA SER A 597 31.39 12.92 3.33
C SER A 597 30.16 12.25 3.97
N THR A 598 29.07 12.06 3.22
CA THR A 598 27.88 11.33 3.69
C THR A 598 28.07 9.82 3.52
N LEU A 599 27.63 9.07 4.53
CA LEU A 599 27.65 7.62 4.60
C LEU A 599 26.22 7.09 4.74
N SER A 600 25.98 5.86 4.30
CA SER A 600 24.69 5.19 4.47
C SER A 600 24.86 3.69 4.73
N ILE A 601 23.99 3.15 5.58
CA ILE A 601 23.89 1.74 5.92
C ILE A 601 22.47 1.29 5.64
N ARG A 602 22.30 0.24 4.84
CA ARG A 602 21.01 -0.42 4.63
C ARG A 602 21.11 -1.84 5.16
N ALA A 603 20.59 -2.08 6.36
CA ALA A 603 20.80 -3.32 7.12
C ALA A 603 19.52 -3.81 7.78
N ALA A 604 19.35 -5.14 7.84
CA ALA A 604 18.24 -5.81 8.54
C ALA A 604 18.60 -6.02 10.02
N GLY A 605 18.16 -7.14 10.60
CA GLY A 605 18.61 -7.62 11.92
C GLY A 605 17.57 -7.47 13.04
N ALA A 606 17.64 -8.39 14.02
CA ALA A 606 16.73 -8.44 15.15
C ALA A 606 17.00 -7.35 16.21
N ASP A 607 18.25 -7.24 16.69
CA ASP A 607 18.75 -6.20 17.58
C ASP A 607 20.30 -6.31 17.70
N VAL A 608 20.93 -5.34 18.36
CA VAL A 608 22.32 -5.35 18.85
C VAL A 608 22.44 -5.69 20.35
N TYR A 609 21.32 -5.86 21.06
CA TYR A 609 21.28 -6.01 22.51
C TYR A 609 21.15 -7.46 23.01
N GLY A 610 21.75 -7.76 24.16
CA GLY A 610 21.68 -9.04 24.83
C GLY A 610 22.26 -10.18 24.00
N SER A 611 21.46 -11.22 23.74
CA SER A 611 21.87 -12.35 22.89
C SER A 611 21.83 -12.04 21.39
N LYS A 612 21.38 -10.85 20.98
CA LYS A 612 21.32 -10.39 19.60
C LYS A 612 22.52 -9.48 19.29
N ASN A 613 23.05 -9.62 18.07
CA ASN A 613 24.18 -8.83 17.60
C ASN A 613 24.15 -8.75 16.07
N GLU A 614 23.00 -8.35 15.53
CA GLU A 614 22.65 -8.35 14.11
C GLU A 614 22.58 -6.90 13.59
N TYR A 615 23.64 -6.44 12.92
CA TYR A 615 23.78 -5.05 12.45
C TYR A 615 24.66 -4.96 11.19
N GLY A 616 24.52 -3.86 10.44
CA GLY A 616 25.53 -3.40 9.48
C GLY A 616 26.34 -2.26 10.08
N ALA A 617 27.62 -2.15 9.75
CA ALA A 617 28.53 -1.12 10.23
C ALA A 617 29.48 -0.55 9.16
N VAL A 618 29.78 0.75 9.27
CA VAL A 618 30.87 1.44 8.54
C VAL A 618 31.83 2.01 9.58
N TYR A 619 33.06 1.53 9.63
CA TYR A 619 33.96 1.76 10.76
C TYR A 619 35.41 2.04 10.36
N VAL A 620 36.17 2.66 11.26
CA VAL A 620 37.61 2.89 11.15
C VAL A 620 38.32 2.02 12.19
N PRO A 621 39.18 1.06 11.79
CA PRO A 621 39.81 0.16 12.74
C PRO A 621 40.79 0.85 13.68
N GLY A 622 40.74 0.52 14.98
CA GLY A 622 41.67 1.01 15.99
C GLY A 622 41.72 2.53 16.20
N ALA A 623 40.72 3.29 15.74
CA ALA A 623 40.71 4.75 15.80
C ALA A 623 40.21 5.34 17.15
N GLU A 624 39.49 4.57 17.96
CA GLU A 624 39.01 5.01 19.28
C GLU A 624 40.02 4.64 20.37
N HIS A 625 40.45 5.64 21.14
CA HIS A 625 41.46 5.50 22.19
C HIS A 625 41.16 6.45 23.36
N ASP A 626 41.98 6.41 24.41
CA ASP A 626 41.81 7.33 25.54
C ASP A 626 41.86 8.80 25.09
N GLY A 627 40.89 9.61 25.53
CA GLY A 627 40.69 10.99 25.10
C GLY A 627 39.92 11.18 23.79
N SER A 628 39.54 10.12 23.07
CA SER A 628 38.74 10.25 21.84
C SER A 628 37.38 10.90 22.09
N THR A 629 36.99 11.79 21.18
CA THR A 629 35.62 12.29 21.04
C THR A 629 35.14 11.93 19.64
N THR A 630 34.15 11.04 19.57
CA THR A 630 33.52 10.59 18.32
C THR A 630 32.16 11.26 18.17
N THR A 631 31.87 11.79 16.98
CA THR A 631 30.60 12.46 16.65
C THR A 631 30.04 12.03 15.30
N VAL A 632 28.73 12.08 15.15
CA VAL A 632 28.02 11.94 13.87
C VAL A 632 26.73 12.76 13.87
N ARG A 633 26.30 13.23 12.70
CA ARG A 633 24.92 13.65 12.44
C ARG A 633 24.16 12.54 11.72
N VAL A 634 23.21 11.89 12.39
CA VAL A 634 22.22 11.01 11.76
C VAL A 634 21.25 11.91 11.00
N THR A 635 21.28 11.87 9.67
CA THR A 635 20.46 12.75 8.81
C THR A 635 19.11 12.13 8.47
N TRP A 636 19.05 10.80 8.35
CA TRP A 636 17.83 10.04 8.06
C TRP A 636 17.90 8.67 8.73
N GLN A 637 16.74 8.14 9.10
CA GLN A 637 16.55 6.74 9.49
C GLN A 637 15.17 6.30 8.98
N GLN A 638 15.13 5.21 8.22
CA GLN A 638 13.90 4.59 7.78
C GLN A 638 13.22 3.87 8.94
N TYR A 639 11.93 4.15 9.16
CA TYR A 639 11.14 3.41 10.15
C TYR A 639 10.81 2.00 9.62
N ALA A 640 11.68 1.03 9.93
CA ALA A 640 11.41 -0.40 9.77
C ALA A 640 10.72 -1.01 10.99
N ASN A 641 10.97 -0.45 12.19
CA ASN A 641 10.37 -0.84 13.46
C ASN A 641 10.54 0.31 14.47
N SER A 642 9.69 0.42 15.51
CA SER A 642 9.87 1.41 16.58
C SER A 642 11.19 1.26 17.35
N GLY A 643 11.72 0.03 17.42
CA GLY A 643 13.00 -0.33 18.00
C GLY A 643 14.18 -0.40 17.04
N ALA A 644 14.04 0.03 15.77
CA ALA A 644 15.18 0.20 14.87
C ALA A 644 16.18 1.21 15.48
N LYS A 645 17.48 0.96 15.35
CA LYS A 645 18.55 1.71 16.05
C LYS A 645 19.67 2.08 15.10
N THR A 646 20.16 3.30 15.24
CA THR A 646 21.29 3.81 14.46
C THR A 646 22.15 4.79 15.27
N GLY A 647 23.44 4.86 14.97
CA GLY A 647 24.36 5.76 15.67
C GLY A 647 25.82 5.30 15.64
N ILE A 648 26.55 5.58 16.72
CA ILE A 648 27.96 5.23 16.90
C ILE A 648 28.08 3.84 17.53
N ILE A 649 28.97 3.01 17.00
CA ILE A 649 29.41 1.74 17.58
C ILE A 649 30.91 1.79 17.90
N VAL A 650 31.30 1.22 19.06
CA VAL A 650 32.69 0.99 19.47
C VAL A 650 32.84 -0.45 19.93
N ARG A 651 33.88 -1.16 19.46
CA ARG A 651 34.24 -2.53 19.88
C ARG A 651 35.75 -2.75 19.81
N ASN A 652 36.29 -3.72 20.56
CA ASN A 652 37.69 -4.13 20.36
C ASN A 652 37.95 -4.68 18.94
N ASP A 653 36.93 -5.29 18.35
CA ASP A 653 36.88 -5.76 16.95
C ASP A 653 35.43 -5.70 16.48
N VAL A 654 35.09 -4.86 15.50
CA VAL A 654 33.69 -4.75 15.00
C VAL A 654 33.25 -6.01 14.25
N THR A 655 34.17 -6.82 13.73
CA THR A 655 33.84 -7.99 12.90
C THR A 655 33.49 -9.25 13.70
N ARG A 656 33.67 -9.23 15.02
CA ARG A 656 33.43 -10.38 15.91
C ARG A 656 32.05 -10.32 16.57
N THR A 657 31.16 -11.20 16.12
CA THR A 657 29.72 -11.17 16.44
C THR A 657 29.30 -11.91 17.70
N ALA A 658 30.14 -12.78 18.25
CA ALA A 658 29.76 -13.64 19.38
C ALA A 658 30.38 -13.23 20.72
N ASP A 659 31.51 -12.51 20.71
CA ASP A 659 32.46 -12.47 21.82
C ASP A 659 33.45 -11.29 21.77
N SER A 660 33.13 -10.21 21.07
CA SER A 660 34.02 -9.03 20.96
C SER A 660 33.83 -8.09 22.15
N PRO A 661 34.82 -7.95 23.04
CA PRO A 661 34.69 -7.10 24.23
C PRO A 661 34.81 -5.62 23.90
N GLY A 662 34.67 -4.77 24.92
CA GLY A 662 34.81 -3.32 24.80
C GLY A 662 33.61 -2.68 24.10
N TYR A 663 32.43 -3.30 24.18
CA TYR A 663 31.30 -2.97 23.32
C TYR A 663 30.47 -1.82 23.89
N VAL A 664 30.32 -0.74 23.11
CA VAL A 664 29.42 0.39 23.38
C VAL A 664 28.66 0.74 22.11
N THR A 665 27.38 1.10 22.26
CA THR A 665 26.63 1.84 21.23
C THR A 665 25.99 3.07 21.83
N VAL A 666 25.91 4.15 21.05
CA VAL A 666 25.15 5.37 21.40
C VAL A 666 24.47 5.89 20.15
N GLY A 667 23.20 6.30 20.25
CA GLY A 667 22.42 6.58 19.06
C GLY A 667 20.99 7.04 19.29
N VAL A 668 20.21 6.97 18.21
CA VAL A 668 18.78 7.27 18.16
C VAL A 668 18.03 6.05 17.64
N SER A 669 16.82 5.86 18.16
CA SER A 669 15.90 4.81 17.71
C SER A 669 14.65 5.41 17.10
N ALA A 670 14.09 4.73 16.09
CA ALA A 670 13.12 5.34 15.18
C ALA A 670 11.86 5.90 15.86
N LYS A 671 11.37 5.27 16.94
CA LYS A 671 10.32 5.87 17.80
C LYS A 671 10.60 5.81 19.31
N LYS A 672 11.58 5.03 19.79
CA LYS A 672 11.84 4.88 21.24
C LYS A 672 12.74 5.96 21.86
N GLY A 673 13.35 6.86 21.09
CA GLY A 673 14.21 7.94 21.60
C GLY A 673 15.71 7.65 21.55
N TYR A 674 16.51 8.45 22.27
CA TYR A 674 17.96 8.37 22.28
C TYR A 674 18.47 7.33 23.29
N PHE A 675 19.55 6.62 22.98
CA PHE A 675 20.06 5.57 23.86
C PHE A 675 21.59 5.55 23.94
N MET A 676 22.07 4.99 25.04
CA MET A 676 23.42 4.44 25.14
C MET A 676 23.30 3.03 25.75
N GLN A 677 24.00 2.06 25.18
CA GLN A 677 24.03 0.67 25.62
C GLN A 677 25.50 0.20 25.68
N TRP A 678 25.84 -0.67 26.63
CA TRP A 678 27.22 -1.12 26.85
C TRP A 678 27.33 -2.53 27.41
N ASP A 679 28.51 -3.11 27.24
CA ASP A 679 29.04 -4.33 27.85
C ASP A 679 29.57 -4.02 29.26
N ALA A 680 28.82 -4.39 30.31
CA ALA A 680 29.17 -4.08 31.69
C ALA A 680 30.01 -5.15 32.39
N ASP A 681 29.84 -6.44 32.03
CA ASP A 681 30.57 -7.55 32.66
C ASP A 681 31.84 -7.99 31.89
N GLY A 682 31.95 -7.62 30.61
CA GLY A 682 33.08 -7.90 29.74
C GLY A 682 32.92 -9.11 28.82
N ASP A 683 31.74 -9.73 28.72
CA ASP A 683 31.49 -10.91 27.89
C ASP A 683 31.39 -10.62 26.37
N GLY A 684 31.30 -9.34 26.00
CA GLY A 684 31.16 -8.88 24.62
C GLY A 684 29.72 -8.72 24.12
N ARG A 685 28.72 -8.68 24.99
CA ARG A 685 27.31 -8.36 24.69
C ARG A 685 26.91 -7.04 25.34
N LEU A 686 25.94 -6.35 24.75
CA LEU A 686 25.30 -5.21 25.43
C LEU A 686 24.30 -5.76 26.44
N ASP A 687 24.58 -5.62 27.73
CA ASP A 687 23.75 -6.11 28.83
C ASP A 687 23.12 -4.98 29.65
N SER A 688 23.59 -3.75 29.44
CA SER A 688 23.27 -2.54 30.20
C SER A 688 22.95 -1.36 29.30
N GLY A 689 22.19 -0.38 29.79
CA GLY A 689 21.81 0.79 29.00
C GLY A 689 21.13 1.92 29.77
N THR A 690 20.85 3.02 29.08
CA THR A 690 20.24 4.27 29.60
C THR A 690 18.84 4.12 30.21
N ALA A 691 18.16 2.98 30.01
CA ALA A 691 16.81 2.76 30.51
C ALA A 691 16.44 1.28 30.60
N ALA A 692 15.52 0.96 31.50
CA ALA A 692 14.85 -0.34 31.54
C ALA A 692 14.00 -0.56 30.27
N ASN A 693 13.85 -1.81 29.84
CA ASN A 693 12.96 -2.24 28.76
C ASN A 693 13.24 -1.64 27.35
N GLY A 694 14.39 -0.98 27.15
CA GLY A 694 14.81 -0.48 25.83
C GLY A 694 14.04 0.74 25.32
N SER A 695 13.34 1.48 26.18
CA SER A 695 12.81 2.82 25.86
C SER A 695 13.92 3.85 26.00
N GLY A 696 14.29 4.56 24.95
CA GLY A 696 15.28 5.64 25.01
C GLY A 696 14.82 6.87 25.81
N VAL A 697 15.73 7.83 25.92
CA VAL A 697 15.52 9.14 26.54
C VAL A 697 15.00 10.12 25.48
N GLY A 698 13.96 10.88 25.80
CA GLY A 698 13.42 11.93 24.92
C GLY A 698 12.69 11.42 23.67
N LYS A 699 12.13 12.36 22.89
CA LYS A 699 11.52 12.07 21.57
C LYS A 699 12.61 12.11 20.50
N PRO A 700 12.70 11.12 19.59
CA PRO A 700 13.66 11.17 18.48
C PRO A 700 13.27 12.28 17.50
N VAL A 701 14.27 13.00 16.99
CA VAL A 701 14.15 14.08 15.99
C VAL A 701 15.18 13.81 14.89
N LEU A 702 14.89 14.13 13.63
CA LEU A 702 15.87 14.03 12.54
C LEU A 702 15.98 15.36 11.78
N PRO A 703 17.19 15.84 11.44
CA PRO A 703 18.49 15.27 11.78
C PRO A 703 18.79 15.29 13.29
N SER A 704 19.64 14.37 13.74
CA SER A 704 20.12 14.23 15.13
C SER A 704 21.63 14.21 15.17
N TRP A 705 22.21 14.80 16.22
CA TRP A 705 23.65 14.75 16.45
C TRP A 705 23.94 13.85 17.65
N ILE A 706 24.85 12.91 17.49
CA ILE A 706 25.25 11.93 18.50
C ILE A 706 26.74 12.12 18.80
N ARG A 707 27.13 11.99 20.07
CA ARG A 707 28.52 12.10 20.53
C ARG A 707 28.84 11.05 21.57
N LEU A 708 30.05 10.51 21.49
CA LEU A 708 30.66 9.64 22.48
C LEU A 708 32.00 10.26 22.90
N VAL A 709 32.28 10.31 24.20
CA VAL A 709 33.56 10.79 24.75
C VAL A 709 34.17 9.68 25.60
N ARG A 710 35.44 9.37 25.37
CA ARG A 710 36.17 8.30 26.07
C ARG A 710 37.23 8.84 27.04
N SER A 711 37.31 8.23 28.22
CA SER A 711 38.32 8.45 29.25
C SER A 711 38.69 7.12 29.90
N GLY A 712 39.81 6.53 29.47
CA GLY A 712 40.25 5.18 29.83
C GLY A 712 39.26 4.10 29.38
N THR A 713 38.64 3.43 30.36
CA THR A 713 37.52 2.48 30.18
C THR A 713 36.14 3.14 30.33
N THR A 714 36.08 4.44 30.63
CA THR A 714 34.84 5.18 30.83
C THR A 714 34.40 5.85 29.54
N TYR A 715 33.12 5.73 29.22
CA TYR A 715 32.46 6.32 28.06
C TYR A 715 31.30 7.21 28.50
N THR A 716 31.14 8.39 27.92
CA THR A 716 29.98 9.26 28.14
C THR A 716 29.29 9.57 26.82
N GLY A 717 28.02 9.20 26.71
CA GLY A 717 27.18 9.46 25.55
C GLY A 717 26.40 10.77 25.67
N TYR A 718 26.21 11.47 24.55
CA TYR A 718 25.40 12.68 24.44
C TYR A 718 24.59 12.68 23.13
N TYR A 719 23.49 13.42 23.13
CA TYR A 719 22.74 13.75 21.91
C TYR A 719 22.47 15.26 21.81
N SER A 720 22.08 15.71 20.62
CA SER A 720 21.63 17.07 20.34
C SER A 720 20.62 17.06 19.19
N THR A 721 19.58 17.90 19.29
CA THR A 721 18.51 18.05 18.29
C THR A 721 18.69 19.29 17.40
N ASP A 722 19.64 20.17 17.72
CA ASP A 722 19.93 21.44 17.06
C ASP A 722 21.40 21.53 16.56
N GLY A 723 22.24 20.55 16.93
CA GLY A 723 23.69 20.52 16.67
C GLY A 723 24.54 21.34 17.65
N THR A 724 23.91 22.16 18.49
CA THR A 724 24.57 23.14 19.38
C THR A 724 24.39 22.84 20.87
N THR A 725 23.19 22.42 21.28
CA THR A 725 22.84 22.12 22.67
C THR A 725 22.98 20.61 22.90
N TRP A 726 23.95 20.23 23.73
CA TRP A 726 24.28 18.83 23.98
C TRP A 726 23.74 18.34 25.32
N THR A 727 22.86 17.34 25.26
CA THR A 727 22.23 16.70 26.43
C THR A 727 22.95 15.38 26.73
N PRO A 728 23.43 15.16 27.98
CA PRO A 728 24.04 13.89 28.37
C PRO A 728 23.01 12.76 28.42
N LEU A 729 23.42 11.56 28.00
CA LEU A 729 22.61 10.33 28.07
C LEU A 729 22.98 9.49 29.29
N SER A 730 24.24 9.05 29.37
CA SER A 730 24.78 8.26 30.47
C SER A 730 26.31 8.31 30.45
N THR A 731 26.92 7.95 31.57
CA THR A 731 28.34 7.60 31.70
C THR A 731 28.43 6.14 32.11
N ALA A 732 29.17 5.34 31.35
CA ALA A 732 29.35 3.90 31.56
C ALA A 732 30.84 3.55 31.71
N ASN A 733 31.16 2.57 32.56
CA ASN A 733 32.49 1.95 32.60
C ASN A 733 32.43 0.60 31.88
N VAL A 734 33.31 0.40 30.90
CA VAL A 734 33.39 -0.79 30.05
C VAL A 734 34.73 -1.46 30.35
N PRO A 735 34.79 -2.40 31.32
CA PRO A 735 36.05 -2.90 31.88
C PRO A 735 36.91 -3.68 30.85
N SER A 736 36.28 -4.13 29.77
CA SER A 736 36.86 -4.95 28.70
C SER A 736 37.41 -4.13 27.52
N ALA A 737 37.35 -2.79 27.60
CA ALA A 737 37.83 -1.84 26.57
C ALA A 737 39.36 -1.89 26.36
N ALA A 738 39.81 -2.22 25.15
CA ALA A 738 41.22 -2.25 24.77
C ALA A 738 41.80 -0.84 24.59
N ALA A 739 43.14 -0.72 24.61
CA ALA A 739 43.85 0.57 24.51
C ALA A 739 43.55 1.34 23.21
N THR A 740 43.31 0.61 22.11
CA THR A 740 42.71 1.11 20.87
C THR A 740 41.56 0.19 20.48
N GLN A 741 40.53 0.76 19.85
CA GLN A 741 39.29 0.08 19.50
C GLN A 741 38.79 0.51 18.12
N ASP A 742 38.04 -0.36 17.46
CA ASP A 742 37.30 -0.06 16.25
C ASP A 742 36.12 0.86 16.59
N VAL A 743 35.92 1.91 15.81
CA VAL A 743 34.79 2.85 15.96
C VAL A 743 34.17 3.18 14.62
N GLY A 744 32.84 3.29 14.61
CA GLY A 744 32.12 3.56 13.39
C GLY A 744 30.66 3.91 13.61
N LEU A 745 29.94 3.79 12.52
CA LEU A 745 28.49 3.92 12.40
C LEU A 745 27.88 2.53 12.35
N PHE A 746 26.68 2.35 12.91
CA PHE A 746 25.91 1.12 12.77
C PHE A 746 24.43 1.40 12.50
N GLY A 747 23.78 0.42 11.87
CA GLY A 747 22.33 0.38 11.69
C GLY A 747 21.78 -1.03 11.93
N THR A 748 20.60 -1.13 12.56
CA THR A 748 19.83 -2.37 12.67
C THR A 748 18.33 -2.05 12.58
N ALA A 749 17.63 -2.74 11.68
CA ALA A 749 16.21 -2.48 11.39
C ALA A 749 15.26 -2.89 12.52
N HIS A 750 15.73 -3.72 13.47
CA HIS A 750 14.88 -4.45 14.41
C HIS A 750 13.75 -5.23 13.67
N ASN A 751 14.10 -5.70 12.47
CA ASN A 751 13.33 -6.55 11.57
C ASN A 751 14.31 -7.46 10.79
N PRO A 752 14.42 -8.75 11.13
CA PRO A 752 15.37 -9.67 10.49
C PRO A 752 15.23 -9.84 8.97
N GLY A 753 14.02 -9.65 8.43
CA GLY A 753 13.69 -9.89 7.02
C GLY A 753 13.43 -8.63 6.20
N TYR A 754 13.70 -7.43 6.73
CA TYR A 754 13.54 -6.18 6.00
C TYR A 754 14.67 -5.20 6.37
N PRO A 755 15.58 -4.87 5.44
CA PRO A 755 16.65 -3.91 5.72
C PRO A 755 16.14 -2.47 5.71
N GLY A 756 16.38 -1.75 6.80
CA GLY A 756 16.15 -0.31 6.91
C GLY A 756 17.38 0.48 6.48
N GLN A 757 17.18 1.64 5.86
CA GLN A 757 18.25 2.58 5.51
C GLN A 757 18.44 3.67 6.59
N ASP A 758 19.68 3.84 7.05
CA ASP A 758 20.14 4.95 7.88
C ASP A 758 21.18 5.78 7.14
N ASP A 759 21.03 7.10 7.09
CA ASP A 759 21.98 8.03 6.48
C ASP A 759 22.66 8.92 7.52
N PHE A 760 23.95 9.18 7.30
CA PHE A 760 24.83 9.87 8.22
C PHE A 760 25.68 10.93 7.51
N ALA A 761 25.90 12.05 8.19
CA ALA A 761 26.83 13.10 7.80
C ALA A 761 27.80 13.39 8.95
N ASP A 762 28.91 14.07 8.61
CA ASP A 762 29.81 14.70 9.58
C ASP A 762 30.41 13.72 10.62
N PHE A 763 30.57 12.44 10.25
CA PHE A 763 31.25 11.47 11.12
C PHE A 763 32.72 11.88 11.32
N SER A 764 33.13 11.96 12.57
CA SER A 764 34.51 12.24 12.96
C SER A 764 34.84 11.57 14.29
N THR A 765 36.11 11.21 14.46
CA THR A 765 36.69 10.83 15.75
C THR A 765 38.01 11.56 15.91
N SER A 766 38.24 12.16 17.08
CA SER A 766 39.47 12.89 17.37
C SER A 766 40.59 11.96 17.80
N ALA A 767 41.71 11.98 17.07
CA ALA A 767 43.00 11.84 17.73
C ALA A 767 43.23 13.07 18.62
N GLY A 768 43.70 12.85 19.85
CA GLY A 768 43.92 13.91 20.86
C GLY A 768 45.11 14.82 20.57
#